data_AF-A0A7X9EWA8-F1
#
_entry.id   AF-A0A7X9EWA8-F1
#
_cell.length_a   1.000
_cell.length_b   1.000
_cell.length_c   1.000
_cell.angle_alpha   90.00
_cell.angle_beta   90.00
_cell.angle_gamma   90.00
#
_symmetry.space_group_name_H-M   'P 1'
#
loop_
_entity.id
_entity.type
_entity.pdbx_description
1 polymer ?
#
loop_
_entity_poly.entity_id
_entity_poly.type
_entity_poly.pdbx_seq_one_letter_code
_entity_poly.pdbx_strand_id
1 'polypeptide(L)'
;LGIEEIISLGIKKGVDAIHPGYGFLAENPEFAQKCIESGIEFIGPTPEMMDKLGDKIKSKLIAQSVGVPVIPGVERAINYDREAIEFARQCGYPIMLKASAGGGGRGMRIVRSEDDLLREFHSAKNEAKKAFGIDDIFIEKYLEGPKHIEVQVLGDNYGNLVHLFERDCSIQRRHQKVIEFTPALAINDQQRQNICTDALKIAKSVRYRNAGTVEFLVDKQGNHYFIEMNPRIQVEHTVSEMVTGIDIVQSQILIAQGYRLHSPQVNIPRQNSIKPRGFAIQCRVTTEDPGNSFAPDTGKIDTYRTGGGFGIRLDGGNGYTGSVITPYYDSLLVKVTSWSRSFEDAISKSKRAIRETVIGGVKTNEMFLLKVLSHPTFIKGECDTGFIDNTPELFDITPREDYEANILKFIGEKVVNESKGIKPDYDVPHVPLLHPGRKLTGTKFILDQKGPQGVVDWIKAQKKLLLTDTTMRDAHQSLMATRVRTVDMLRIAEATAEYGRDLFSLEMWGGATFDVAYRFLKESPWDRLTELRAKIPNIMFQMLLRGSNAVGYTNYPDNVVRSFIREAAVAGIDVFRIFDSLNWIKGMEVAIDETLKSGKIAEACVCYTGDILDKKRDKYSLDYYVRTAKELEKMGVHILAIKDMAGLLKPYAADKLIRALKNELSIPIHLHTHDTSGNGVATILMAAEAGVDIADTAFNSMSGLTSQPALNSVVAALENTSRATGINQDEIQEIADYWSDVRPIYSQFESGLKSGTAEVYKYEIPGGQYSNLKPQVESFGLGHKFKEVKEMYKTVNEMLGDIVKVTPSSKLVGDLAIFMVKNDLTPQNILEKGKSLAFPDSAVSYFEGMMGQPFGGFPEELQKIVLKDRMPITTRPGELLEPADFGAIETLLQERFKIKPDMRDVLSYALYPKVFEEYLESRKTYGDLSRMNSPVFFDGIAEGEICEVEVGEGKTMIIKLVRIGKVDKEGIRLVDFEVNGNPREIAILDRGYKKGEVASVTLFADPNNEKEIGASIPGTITKILVKDGETVKAGQSLVVIEAMKMETQIMSPVAGKVINMCVKENQQVKNGELLMKLE
;
A
#
# COMPACT_ATOMS: atom_id res chain seq x y z
N LEU A 1 -41.50 -15.86 9.23
CA LEU A 1 -42.06 -14.58 9.71
C LEU A 1 -43.14 -14.91 10.74
N GLY A 2 -42.82 -14.89 12.03
CA GLY A 2 -43.71 -15.41 13.09
C GLY A 2 -44.87 -14.48 13.44
N ILE A 3 -45.99 -14.57 12.71
CA ILE A 3 -47.18 -13.75 12.97
C ILE A 3 -47.69 -13.93 14.40
N GLU A 4 -47.85 -15.18 14.85
CA GLU A 4 -48.34 -15.49 16.21
C GLU A 4 -47.43 -14.94 17.30
N GLU A 5 -46.12 -14.97 17.09
CA GLU A 5 -45.14 -14.46 18.05
C GLU A 5 -45.26 -12.94 18.21
N ILE A 6 -45.44 -12.21 17.11
CA ILE A 6 -45.60 -10.76 17.11
C ILE A 6 -46.90 -10.35 17.81
N ILE A 7 -48.02 -11.01 17.48
CA ILE A 7 -49.33 -10.73 18.07
C ILE A 7 -49.33 -11.06 19.58
N SER A 8 -48.83 -12.24 19.96
CA SER A 8 -48.73 -12.66 21.35
C SER A 8 -47.88 -11.69 22.19
N LEU A 9 -46.76 -11.21 21.63
CA LEU A 9 -45.94 -10.19 22.27
C LEU A 9 -46.69 -8.85 22.40
N GLY A 10 -47.40 -8.42 21.36
CA GLY A 10 -48.19 -7.20 21.35
C GLY A 10 -49.25 -7.20 22.45
N ILE A 11 -50.02 -8.28 22.57
CA ILE A 11 -51.03 -8.47 23.64
C ILE A 11 -50.35 -8.45 25.02
N LYS A 12 -49.26 -9.21 25.20
CA LYS A 12 -48.53 -9.29 26.48
C LYS A 12 -47.97 -7.94 26.95
N LYS A 13 -47.70 -7.02 26.01
CA LYS A 13 -47.12 -5.70 26.28
C LYS A 13 -48.15 -4.57 26.26
N GLY A 14 -49.42 -4.85 25.98
CA GLY A 14 -50.47 -3.83 25.90
C GLY A 14 -50.26 -2.85 24.75
N VAL A 15 -49.87 -3.35 23.58
CA VAL A 15 -49.65 -2.54 22.38
C VAL A 15 -50.99 -2.13 21.75
N ASP A 16 -51.18 -0.83 21.51
CA ASP A 16 -52.42 -0.30 20.91
C ASP A 16 -52.46 -0.44 19.37
N ALA A 17 -51.29 -0.39 18.72
CA ALA A 17 -51.19 -0.39 17.26
C ALA A 17 -49.87 -0.98 16.77
N ILE A 18 -49.87 -1.57 15.57
CA ILE A 18 -48.67 -2.05 14.88
C ILE A 18 -48.49 -1.30 13.56
N HIS A 19 -47.32 -0.67 13.39
CA HIS A 19 -46.87 -0.15 12.10
C HIS A 19 -46.04 -1.23 11.41
N PRO A 20 -46.46 -1.77 10.26
CA PRO A 20 -45.76 -2.89 9.63
C PRO A 20 -44.52 -2.45 8.82
N GLY A 21 -44.36 -1.15 8.58
CA GLY A 21 -43.29 -0.61 7.74
C GLY A 21 -43.48 -1.03 6.28
N TYR A 22 -42.43 -1.55 5.67
CA TYR A 22 -42.44 -2.10 4.31
C TYR A 22 -41.71 -3.45 4.26
N GLY A 23 -42.03 -4.27 3.26
CA GLY A 23 -41.56 -5.66 3.21
C GLY A 23 -42.15 -6.51 4.34
N PHE A 24 -41.55 -7.68 4.60
CA PHE A 24 -41.98 -8.60 5.65
C PHE A 24 -43.49 -8.93 5.63
N LEU A 25 -44.26 -8.38 6.58
CA LEU A 25 -45.70 -8.64 6.75
C LEU A 25 -46.58 -7.44 6.34
N ALA A 26 -46.00 -6.39 5.76
CA ALA A 26 -46.72 -5.14 5.46
C ALA A 26 -47.83 -5.25 4.41
N GLU A 27 -47.77 -6.26 3.57
CA GLU A 27 -48.79 -6.56 2.54
C GLU A 27 -49.51 -7.88 2.83
N ASN A 28 -49.43 -8.40 4.06
CA ASN A 28 -50.02 -9.68 4.42
C ASN A 28 -51.44 -9.47 5.03
N PRO A 29 -52.53 -9.87 4.34
CA PRO A 29 -53.89 -9.66 4.84
C PRO A 29 -54.20 -10.43 6.12
N GLU A 30 -53.63 -11.63 6.30
CA GLU A 30 -53.81 -12.46 7.50
C GLU A 30 -53.23 -11.76 8.74
N PHE A 31 -52.06 -11.12 8.61
CA PHE A 31 -51.43 -10.38 9.69
C PHE A 31 -52.27 -9.17 10.11
N ALA A 32 -52.75 -8.38 9.14
CA ALA A 32 -53.64 -7.26 9.41
C ALA A 32 -54.95 -7.71 10.07
N GLN A 33 -55.52 -8.84 9.63
CA GLN A 33 -56.72 -9.43 10.20
C GLN A 33 -56.50 -9.85 11.67
N LYS A 34 -55.39 -10.53 11.97
CA LYS A 34 -55.06 -10.94 13.34
C LYS A 34 -54.77 -9.78 14.27
N CYS A 35 -54.20 -8.68 13.78
CA CYS A 35 -54.07 -7.45 14.56
C CYS A 35 -55.46 -6.96 15.01
N ILE A 36 -56.39 -6.82 14.07
CA ILE A 36 -57.76 -6.34 14.32
C ILE A 36 -58.50 -7.28 15.29
N GLU A 37 -58.44 -8.59 15.08
CA GLU A 37 -59.07 -9.60 15.95
C GLU A 37 -58.50 -9.59 17.38
N SER A 38 -57.24 -9.18 17.53
CA SER A 38 -56.56 -9.07 18.82
C SER A 38 -56.73 -7.70 19.48
N GLY A 39 -57.54 -6.80 18.90
CA GLY A 39 -57.76 -5.45 19.42
C GLY A 39 -56.56 -4.49 19.22
N ILE A 40 -55.65 -4.82 18.30
CA ILE A 40 -54.48 -4.01 17.95
C ILE A 40 -54.74 -3.30 16.62
N GLU A 41 -54.64 -1.98 16.57
CA GLU A 41 -54.86 -1.23 15.33
C GLU A 41 -53.74 -1.50 14.32
N PHE A 42 -54.11 -1.92 13.11
CA PHE A 42 -53.16 -2.08 12.02
C PHE A 42 -52.96 -0.74 11.29
N ILE A 43 -51.76 -0.19 11.33
CA ILE A 43 -51.45 1.10 10.68
C ILE A 43 -51.21 0.86 9.19
N GLY A 44 -52.29 0.78 8.44
CA GLY A 44 -52.31 0.54 6.99
C GLY A 44 -53.73 0.38 6.45
N PRO A 45 -53.90 -0.12 5.22
CA PRO A 45 -55.22 -0.47 4.69
C PRO A 45 -55.80 -1.71 5.36
N THR A 46 -57.10 -1.94 5.16
CA THR A 46 -57.79 -3.12 5.74
C THR A 46 -57.40 -4.42 5.01
N PRO A 47 -57.58 -5.61 5.64
CA PRO A 47 -57.31 -6.90 4.98
C PRO A 47 -58.04 -7.07 3.64
N GLU A 48 -59.29 -6.61 3.54
CA GLU A 48 -60.07 -6.66 2.30
C GLU A 48 -59.46 -5.77 1.20
N MET A 49 -59.00 -4.56 1.55
CA MET A 49 -58.32 -3.66 0.61
C MET A 49 -57.00 -4.26 0.14
N MET A 50 -56.24 -4.88 1.03
CA MET A 50 -54.99 -5.57 0.69
C MET A 50 -55.23 -6.75 -0.24
N ASP A 51 -56.23 -7.59 0.01
CA ASP A 51 -56.52 -8.73 -0.88
C ASP A 51 -56.93 -8.26 -2.29
N LYS A 52 -57.72 -7.19 -2.38
CA LYS A 52 -58.17 -6.61 -3.66
C LYS A 52 -57.05 -5.98 -4.47
N LEU A 53 -56.07 -5.37 -3.81
CA LEU A 53 -55.01 -4.58 -4.46
C LEU A 53 -53.65 -5.28 -4.52
N GLY A 54 -53.36 -6.19 -3.60
CA GLY A 54 -52.09 -6.91 -3.50
C GLY A 54 -51.96 -8.06 -4.52
N ASP A 55 -53.07 -8.61 -5.00
CA ASP A 55 -53.08 -9.55 -6.11
C ASP A 55 -53.01 -8.80 -7.45
N LYS A 56 -52.02 -9.15 -8.30
CA LYS A 56 -51.74 -8.46 -9.57
C LYS A 56 -52.83 -8.64 -10.63
N ILE A 57 -53.61 -9.70 -10.55
CA ILE A 57 -54.72 -9.96 -11.46
C ILE A 57 -55.95 -9.19 -10.97
N LYS A 58 -56.29 -9.32 -9.68
CA LYS A 58 -57.45 -8.62 -9.09
C LYS A 58 -57.31 -7.10 -9.21
N SER A 59 -56.13 -6.56 -8.94
CA SER A 59 -55.88 -5.12 -9.02
C SER A 59 -56.01 -4.56 -10.45
N LYS A 60 -55.69 -5.33 -11.48
CA LYS A 60 -55.88 -4.93 -12.89
C LYS A 60 -57.34 -4.94 -13.31
N LEU A 61 -58.10 -5.95 -12.89
CA LEU A 61 -59.55 -5.98 -13.11
C LEU A 61 -60.21 -4.74 -12.46
N ILE A 62 -59.74 -4.33 -11.29
CA ILE A 62 -60.18 -3.09 -10.64
C ILE A 62 -59.81 -1.87 -11.49
N ALA A 63 -58.54 -1.75 -11.93
CA ALA A 63 -58.10 -0.63 -12.75
C ALA A 63 -58.93 -0.47 -14.04
N GLN A 64 -59.20 -1.56 -14.75
CA GLN A 64 -60.06 -1.57 -15.93
C GLN A 64 -61.51 -1.17 -15.61
N SER A 65 -62.08 -1.66 -14.50
CA SER A 65 -63.45 -1.34 -14.08
C SER A 65 -63.68 0.16 -13.86
N VAL A 66 -62.62 0.91 -13.56
CA VAL A 66 -62.64 2.38 -13.40
C VAL A 66 -62.04 3.14 -14.58
N GLY A 67 -61.80 2.46 -15.70
CA GLY A 67 -61.33 3.06 -16.95
C GLY A 67 -59.87 3.51 -16.90
N VAL A 68 -59.03 2.89 -16.07
CA VAL A 68 -57.58 3.13 -16.05
C VAL A 68 -56.88 2.13 -16.99
N PRO A 69 -56.01 2.58 -17.91
CA PRO A 69 -55.32 1.68 -18.83
C PRO A 69 -54.42 0.67 -18.09
N VAL A 70 -54.44 -0.58 -18.52
CA VAL A 70 -53.54 -1.66 -18.07
C VAL A 70 -52.71 -2.17 -19.25
N ILE A 71 -51.60 -2.85 -18.97
CA ILE A 71 -50.79 -3.47 -20.02
C ILE A 71 -51.62 -4.58 -20.69
N PRO A 72 -51.66 -4.64 -22.05
CA PRO A 72 -52.33 -5.75 -22.75
C PRO A 72 -51.74 -7.10 -22.32
N GLY A 73 -52.59 -8.01 -21.85
CA GLY A 73 -52.16 -9.29 -21.30
C GLY A 73 -53.32 -10.19 -20.89
N VAL A 74 -52.99 -11.38 -20.42
CA VAL A 74 -53.96 -12.38 -19.98
C VAL A 74 -54.35 -12.11 -18.52
N GLU A 75 -55.65 -12.03 -18.26
CA GLU A 75 -56.23 -11.69 -16.96
C GLU A 75 -56.50 -12.93 -16.09
N ARG A 76 -55.79 -14.03 -16.36
CA ARG A 76 -55.86 -15.29 -15.60
C ARG A 76 -54.55 -16.06 -15.68
N ALA A 77 -54.33 -16.93 -14.71
CA ALA A 77 -53.22 -17.87 -14.74
C ALA A 77 -53.33 -18.82 -15.95
N ILE A 78 -52.19 -19.06 -16.59
CA ILE A 78 -52.07 -19.96 -17.74
C ILE A 78 -51.82 -21.38 -17.23
N ASN A 79 -52.68 -22.31 -17.63
CA ASN A 79 -52.69 -23.65 -17.05
C ASN A 79 -51.92 -24.67 -17.90
N TYR A 80 -51.83 -24.47 -19.22
CA TYR A 80 -51.24 -25.41 -20.16
C TYR A 80 -50.47 -24.71 -21.30
N ASP A 81 -49.44 -25.38 -21.83
CA ASP A 81 -48.50 -24.85 -22.82
C ASP A 81 -49.17 -24.24 -24.06
N ARG A 82 -50.25 -24.86 -24.55
CA ARG A 82 -51.00 -24.36 -25.71
C ARG A 82 -51.61 -22.98 -25.47
N GLU A 83 -52.09 -22.73 -24.24
CA GLU A 83 -52.67 -21.46 -23.84
C GLU A 83 -51.59 -20.36 -23.78
N ALA A 84 -50.38 -20.69 -23.33
CA ALA A 84 -49.25 -19.77 -23.37
C ALA A 84 -48.93 -19.31 -24.81
N ILE A 85 -48.92 -20.23 -25.77
CA ILE A 85 -48.64 -19.93 -27.19
C ILE A 85 -49.73 -19.04 -27.79
N GLU A 86 -51.00 -19.40 -27.59
CA GLU A 86 -52.13 -18.65 -28.14
C GLU A 86 -52.15 -17.21 -27.61
N PHE A 87 -51.92 -17.02 -26.31
CA PHE A 87 -51.89 -15.69 -25.72
C PHE A 87 -50.65 -14.88 -26.07
N ALA A 88 -49.48 -15.52 -26.18
CA ALA A 88 -48.27 -14.85 -26.64
C ALA A 88 -48.43 -14.30 -28.07
N ARG A 89 -49.09 -15.05 -28.96
CA ARG A 89 -49.41 -14.59 -30.32
C ARG A 89 -50.41 -13.43 -30.33
N GLN A 90 -51.41 -13.46 -29.45
CA GLN A 90 -52.38 -12.37 -29.32
C GLN A 90 -51.77 -11.08 -28.76
N CYS A 91 -50.89 -11.18 -27.77
CA CYS A 91 -50.16 -10.02 -27.22
C CYS A 91 -49.09 -9.50 -28.19
N GLY A 92 -48.49 -10.40 -28.97
CA GLY A 92 -47.36 -10.15 -29.85
C GLY A 92 -46.04 -9.99 -29.09
N TYR A 93 -44.96 -10.58 -29.62
CA TYR A 93 -43.63 -10.47 -29.02
C TYR A 93 -43.04 -9.05 -29.14
N PRO A 94 -42.10 -8.66 -28.26
CA PRO A 94 -41.72 -9.36 -27.03
C PRO A 94 -42.82 -9.34 -25.97
N ILE A 95 -42.86 -10.38 -25.13
CA ILE A 95 -43.79 -10.52 -24.00
C ILE A 95 -43.02 -10.67 -22.69
N MET A 96 -43.68 -10.40 -21.57
CA MET A 96 -43.18 -10.62 -20.21
C MET A 96 -44.02 -11.69 -19.53
N LEU A 97 -43.37 -12.77 -19.09
CA LEU A 97 -43.94 -13.75 -18.18
C LEU A 97 -43.84 -13.22 -16.75
N LYS A 98 -44.93 -13.29 -15.98
CA LYS A 98 -44.97 -12.85 -14.58
C LYS A 98 -45.69 -13.86 -13.70
N ALA A 99 -45.14 -14.13 -12.52
CA ALA A 99 -45.83 -14.86 -11.46
C ALA A 99 -46.87 -13.98 -10.76
N SER A 100 -48.04 -14.54 -10.42
CA SER A 100 -49.12 -13.79 -9.75
C SER A 100 -48.70 -13.25 -8.37
N ALA A 101 -47.99 -14.09 -7.59
CA ALA A 101 -47.44 -13.75 -6.27
C ALA A 101 -46.01 -13.17 -6.31
N GLY A 102 -45.48 -12.83 -7.49
CA GLY A 102 -44.10 -12.39 -7.66
C GLY A 102 -43.86 -10.94 -7.22
N GLY A 103 -42.94 -10.73 -6.27
CA GLY A 103 -42.49 -9.41 -5.80
C GLY A 103 -40.97 -9.22 -5.93
N GLY A 104 -40.51 -7.98 -6.05
CA GLY A 104 -39.08 -7.62 -6.04
C GLY A 104 -38.24 -8.12 -7.24
N GLY A 105 -38.88 -8.31 -8.40
CA GLY A 105 -38.21 -8.72 -9.65
C GLY A 105 -37.98 -10.22 -9.84
N ARG A 106 -38.37 -11.07 -8.87
CA ARG A 106 -38.29 -12.54 -8.95
C ARG A 106 -39.52 -13.13 -9.65
N GLY A 107 -39.34 -14.19 -10.45
CA GLY A 107 -40.44 -14.79 -11.21
C GLY A 107 -40.92 -14.00 -12.44
N MET A 108 -40.04 -13.17 -13.03
CA MET A 108 -40.30 -12.43 -14.28
C MET A 108 -39.33 -12.85 -15.40
N ARG A 109 -39.79 -13.02 -16.64
CA ARG A 109 -38.95 -13.37 -17.80
C ARG A 109 -39.40 -12.66 -19.08
N ILE A 110 -38.43 -12.10 -19.81
CA ILE A 110 -38.67 -11.52 -21.13
C ILE A 110 -38.57 -12.64 -22.17
N VAL A 111 -39.60 -12.80 -22.98
CA VAL A 111 -39.62 -13.74 -24.11
C VAL A 111 -39.70 -12.93 -25.39
N ARG A 112 -38.67 -13.02 -26.24
CA ARG A 112 -38.56 -12.24 -27.48
C ARG A 112 -39.06 -12.98 -28.72
N SER A 113 -39.15 -14.31 -28.66
CA SER A 113 -39.56 -15.17 -29.77
C SER A 113 -40.46 -16.30 -29.28
N GLU A 114 -41.20 -16.92 -30.20
CA GLU A 114 -42.02 -18.09 -29.87
C GLU A 114 -41.18 -19.30 -29.45
N ASP A 115 -39.99 -19.48 -30.05
CA ASP A 115 -39.08 -20.60 -29.78
C ASP A 115 -38.60 -20.64 -28.32
N ASP A 116 -38.49 -19.47 -27.68
CA ASP A 116 -38.06 -19.36 -26.28
C ASP A 116 -39.21 -19.52 -25.28
N LEU A 117 -40.48 -19.44 -25.72
CA LEU A 117 -41.63 -19.28 -24.83
C LEU A 117 -41.79 -20.44 -23.83
N LEU A 118 -41.86 -21.68 -24.31
CA LEU A 118 -42.16 -22.82 -23.44
C LEU A 118 -41.04 -23.08 -22.43
N ARG A 119 -39.79 -22.90 -22.85
CA ARG A 119 -38.62 -23.03 -21.98
C ARG A 119 -38.67 -22.01 -20.84
N GLU A 120 -38.87 -20.74 -21.17
CA GLU A 120 -38.93 -19.67 -20.17
C GLU A 120 -40.19 -19.76 -19.30
N PHE A 121 -41.32 -20.22 -19.85
CA PHE A 121 -42.57 -20.45 -19.11
C PHE A 121 -42.42 -21.54 -18.04
N HIS A 122 -41.86 -22.71 -18.39
CA HIS A 122 -41.61 -23.79 -17.43
C HIS A 122 -40.57 -23.38 -16.38
N SER A 123 -39.55 -22.63 -16.79
CA SER A 123 -38.54 -22.08 -15.87
C SER A 123 -39.17 -21.12 -14.85
N ALA A 124 -39.96 -20.14 -15.32
CA ALA A 124 -40.66 -19.19 -14.45
C ALA A 124 -41.66 -19.88 -13.51
N LYS A 125 -42.39 -20.89 -14.00
CA LYS A 125 -43.33 -21.70 -13.21
C LYS A 125 -42.65 -22.45 -12.07
N ASN A 126 -41.51 -23.08 -12.35
CA ASN A 126 -40.70 -23.79 -11.35
C ASN A 126 -40.11 -22.83 -10.30
N GLU A 127 -39.63 -21.66 -10.72
CA GLU A 127 -39.13 -20.63 -9.80
C GLU A 127 -40.24 -20.12 -8.88
N ALA A 128 -41.42 -19.80 -9.44
CA ALA A 128 -42.57 -19.32 -8.68
C ALA A 128 -43.02 -20.35 -7.63
N LYS A 129 -43.13 -21.62 -8.02
CA LYS A 129 -43.46 -22.72 -7.10
C LYS A 129 -42.46 -22.85 -5.96
N LYS A 130 -41.16 -22.76 -6.26
CA LYS A 130 -40.09 -22.89 -5.27
C LYS A 130 -40.01 -21.69 -4.33
N ALA A 131 -40.26 -20.48 -4.82
CA ALA A 131 -40.10 -19.25 -4.08
C ALA A 131 -41.36 -18.82 -3.30
N PHE A 132 -42.54 -19.04 -3.87
CA PHE A 132 -43.81 -18.50 -3.37
C PHE A 132 -44.87 -19.59 -3.11
N GLY A 133 -44.59 -20.86 -3.42
CA GLY A 133 -45.54 -21.97 -3.24
C GLY A 133 -46.70 -21.99 -4.24
N ILE A 134 -46.78 -21.00 -5.13
CA ILE A 134 -47.82 -20.83 -6.16
C ILE A 134 -47.14 -20.83 -7.53
N ASP A 135 -47.68 -21.59 -8.48
CA ASP A 135 -47.13 -21.76 -9.83
C ASP A 135 -47.95 -21.04 -10.92
N ASP A 136 -48.81 -20.10 -10.51
CA ASP A 136 -49.62 -19.25 -11.38
C ASP A 136 -48.75 -18.22 -12.13
N ILE A 137 -48.71 -18.37 -13.45
CA ILE A 137 -48.01 -17.46 -14.37
C ILE A 137 -49.02 -16.84 -15.34
N PHE A 138 -48.87 -15.55 -15.65
CA PHE A 138 -49.61 -14.84 -16.69
C PHE A 138 -48.66 -14.14 -17.68
N ILE A 139 -49.18 -13.80 -18.86
CA ILE A 139 -48.45 -13.12 -19.95
C ILE A 139 -48.92 -11.67 -20.06
N GLU A 140 -47.97 -10.75 -20.20
CA GLU A 140 -48.22 -9.36 -20.60
C GLU A 140 -47.36 -8.95 -21.79
N LYS A 141 -47.79 -7.91 -22.49
CA LYS A 141 -46.94 -7.21 -23.43
C LYS A 141 -45.69 -6.67 -22.71
N TYR A 142 -44.51 -6.94 -23.26
CA TYR A 142 -43.30 -6.29 -22.80
C TYR A 142 -43.20 -4.91 -23.43
N LEU A 143 -43.18 -3.87 -22.60
CA LEU A 143 -42.86 -2.51 -23.03
C LEU A 143 -41.34 -2.38 -23.10
N GLU A 144 -40.79 -1.92 -24.23
CA GLU A 144 -39.35 -1.73 -24.38
C GLU A 144 -38.91 -0.35 -23.89
N GLY A 145 -37.96 -0.33 -22.95
CA GLY A 145 -37.46 0.89 -22.33
C GLY A 145 -38.55 1.79 -21.73
N PRO A 146 -39.49 1.25 -20.92
CA PRO A 146 -40.48 2.07 -20.26
C PRO A 146 -39.83 2.88 -19.13
N LYS A 147 -40.53 3.94 -18.73
CA LYS A 147 -40.27 4.61 -17.46
C LYS A 147 -41.17 4.05 -16.38
N HIS A 148 -40.64 3.90 -15.18
CA HIS A 148 -41.41 3.47 -14.02
C HIS A 148 -41.81 4.71 -13.23
N ILE A 149 -43.08 5.09 -13.33
CA ILE A 149 -43.64 6.27 -12.65
C ILE A 149 -44.66 5.78 -11.64
N GLU A 150 -44.58 6.28 -10.42
CA GLU A 150 -45.50 5.87 -9.35
C GLU A 150 -46.09 7.07 -8.62
N VAL A 151 -47.30 6.93 -8.09
CA VAL A 151 -48.04 8.01 -7.43
C VAL A 151 -48.29 7.68 -5.97
N GLN A 152 -47.85 8.57 -5.09
CA GLN A 152 -48.16 8.48 -3.67
C GLN A 152 -49.61 8.84 -3.40
N VAL A 153 -50.33 8.00 -2.66
CA VAL A 153 -51.71 8.23 -2.23
C VAL A 153 -51.81 8.21 -0.71
N LEU A 154 -52.68 9.05 -0.15
CA LEU A 154 -53.09 9.05 1.25
C LEU A 154 -54.62 9.12 1.34
N GLY A 155 -55.23 8.18 2.06
CA GLY A 155 -56.67 8.15 2.33
C GLY A 155 -57.00 8.07 3.82
N ASP A 156 -58.08 8.70 4.27
CA ASP A 156 -58.57 8.58 5.66
C ASP A 156 -59.78 7.64 5.79
N ASN A 157 -60.21 7.40 7.03
CA ASN A 157 -61.35 6.52 7.35
C ASN A 157 -62.72 7.07 6.89
N TYR A 158 -62.75 8.27 6.31
CA TYR A 158 -63.96 9.00 5.95
C TYR A 158 -64.11 9.17 4.44
N GLY A 159 -63.26 8.50 3.65
CA GLY A 159 -63.30 8.52 2.19
C GLY A 159 -62.63 9.75 1.56
N ASN A 160 -61.91 10.56 2.33
CA ASN A 160 -61.07 11.61 1.76
C ASN A 160 -59.79 10.98 1.21
N LEU A 161 -59.36 11.42 0.03
CA LEU A 161 -58.23 10.85 -0.69
C LEU A 161 -57.45 11.97 -1.39
N VAL A 162 -56.12 11.95 -1.28
CA VAL A 162 -55.21 12.87 -1.97
C VAL A 162 -54.03 12.12 -2.56
N HIS A 163 -53.41 12.68 -3.60
CA HIS A 163 -52.11 12.24 -4.10
C HIS A 163 -51.01 13.22 -3.66
N LEU A 164 -49.81 12.71 -3.38
CA LEU A 164 -48.62 13.51 -3.06
C LEU A 164 -47.65 13.56 -4.26
N PHE A 165 -48.23 13.70 -5.45
CA PHE A 165 -47.54 13.67 -6.74
C PHE A 165 -46.83 12.32 -7.02
N GLU A 166 -46.06 12.31 -8.08
CA GLU A 166 -45.37 11.15 -8.62
C GLU A 166 -43.88 11.10 -8.26
N ARG A 167 -43.30 9.90 -8.40
CA ARG A 167 -41.86 9.65 -8.35
C ARG A 167 -41.44 8.93 -9.63
N ASP A 168 -40.25 9.26 -10.15
CA ASP A 168 -39.58 8.49 -11.18
C ASP A 168 -38.65 7.49 -10.51
N CYS A 169 -38.95 6.21 -10.70
CA CYS A 169 -38.21 5.08 -10.15
C CYS A 169 -37.61 4.22 -11.28
N SER A 170 -37.33 4.83 -12.45
CA SER A 170 -36.85 4.12 -13.65
C SER A 170 -35.41 3.63 -13.50
N ILE A 171 -34.62 4.16 -12.56
CA ILE A 171 -33.23 3.74 -12.37
C ILE A 171 -33.24 2.43 -11.59
N GLN A 172 -33.20 1.33 -12.34
CA GLN A 172 -33.36 -0.02 -11.83
C GLN A 172 -32.24 -0.93 -12.31
N ARG A 173 -31.91 -1.94 -11.50
CA ARG A 173 -31.04 -3.06 -11.88
C ARG A 173 -31.81 -4.35 -11.66
N ARG A 174 -31.97 -5.20 -12.69
CA ARG A 174 -32.76 -6.44 -12.60
C ARG A 174 -34.16 -6.22 -11.97
N HIS A 175 -34.82 -5.14 -12.36
CA HIS A 175 -36.13 -4.70 -11.85
C HIS A 175 -36.15 -4.29 -10.36
N GLN A 176 -35.00 -4.06 -9.73
CA GLN A 176 -34.89 -3.48 -8.40
C GLN A 176 -34.52 -2.00 -8.51
N LYS A 177 -35.33 -1.13 -7.90
CA LYS A 177 -35.10 0.31 -7.82
C LYS A 177 -33.75 0.59 -7.12
N VAL A 178 -33.00 1.58 -7.60
CA VAL A 178 -31.69 1.98 -7.05
C VAL A 178 -31.67 3.46 -6.68
N ILE A 179 -32.16 4.32 -7.59
CA ILE A 179 -32.26 5.77 -7.41
C ILE A 179 -33.68 6.19 -7.78
N GLU A 180 -34.26 7.02 -6.94
CA GLU A 180 -35.61 7.56 -7.14
C GLU A 180 -35.55 9.07 -7.04
N PHE A 181 -36.37 9.77 -7.82
CA PHE A 181 -36.46 11.21 -7.70
C PHE A 181 -37.87 11.71 -7.97
N THR A 182 -38.15 12.93 -7.49
CA THR A 182 -39.42 13.62 -7.71
C THR A 182 -39.18 15.12 -7.86
N PRO A 183 -39.97 15.82 -8.69
CA PRO A 183 -40.94 15.28 -9.65
C PRO A 183 -40.29 14.54 -10.84
N ALA A 184 -41.08 13.77 -11.57
CA ALA A 184 -40.62 13.06 -12.77
C ALA A 184 -40.39 14.04 -13.93
N LEU A 185 -39.18 14.03 -14.50
CA LEU A 185 -38.76 14.96 -15.57
C LEU A 185 -39.31 14.58 -16.95
N ALA A 186 -39.56 13.29 -17.17
CA ALA A 186 -39.91 12.76 -18.47
C ALA A 186 -41.39 12.92 -18.86
N ILE A 187 -42.21 13.37 -17.93
CA ILE A 187 -43.64 13.60 -18.15
C ILE A 187 -43.95 15.08 -18.02
N ASN A 188 -44.81 15.58 -18.90
CA ASN A 188 -45.33 16.94 -18.81
C ASN A 188 -46.47 17.04 -17.78
N ASP A 189 -46.90 18.27 -17.49
CA ASP A 189 -47.93 18.52 -16.48
C ASP A 189 -49.28 17.83 -16.78
N GLN A 190 -49.65 17.71 -18.05
CA GLN A 190 -50.89 17.05 -18.46
C GLN A 190 -50.81 15.53 -18.21
N GLN A 191 -49.70 14.90 -18.59
CA GLN A 191 -49.45 13.48 -18.32
C GLN A 191 -49.42 13.21 -16.82
N ARG A 192 -48.74 14.07 -16.04
CA ARG A 192 -48.70 14.00 -14.58
C ARG A 192 -50.10 14.05 -13.97
N GLN A 193 -50.93 14.99 -14.41
CA GLN A 193 -52.32 15.10 -13.95
C GLN A 193 -53.13 13.86 -14.29
N ASN A 194 -52.96 13.30 -15.50
CA ASN A 194 -53.67 12.09 -15.91
C ASN A 194 -53.28 10.89 -15.03
N ILE A 195 -51.98 10.66 -14.84
CA ILE A 195 -51.44 9.56 -14.01
C ILE A 195 -51.91 9.70 -12.56
N CYS A 196 -51.82 10.91 -11.98
CA CYS A 196 -52.28 11.16 -10.61
C CYS A 196 -53.79 10.99 -10.45
N THR A 197 -54.58 11.41 -11.45
CA THR A 197 -56.03 11.24 -11.45
C THR A 197 -56.42 9.77 -11.52
N ASP A 198 -55.74 8.99 -12.36
CA ASP A 198 -56.00 7.56 -12.50
C ASP A 198 -55.59 6.79 -11.24
N ALA A 199 -54.50 7.17 -10.57
CA ALA A 199 -54.14 6.64 -9.26
C ALA A 199 -55.26 6.87 -8.22
N LEU A 200 -55.84 8.07 -8.19
CA LEU A 200 -56.98 8.37 -7.32
C LEU A 200 -58.26 7.60 -7.69
N LYS A 201 -58.52 7.35 -8.98
CA LYS A 201 -59.66 6.50 -9.41
C LYS A 201 -59.54 5.09 -8.85
N ILE A 202 -58.36 4.48 -8.96
CA ILE A 202 -58.09 3.13 -8.44
C ILE A 202 -58.30 3.11 -6.92
N ALA A 203 -57.63 3.99 -6.19
CA ALA A 203 -57.73 4.03 -4.73
C ALA A 203 -59.16 4.37 -4.24
N LYS A 204 -59.91 5.22 -4.96
CA LYS A 204 -61.31 5.54 -4.63
C LYS A 204 -62.24 4.34 -4.80
N SER A 205 -61.99 3.47 -5.77
CA SER A 205 -62.85 2.31 -6.06
C SER A 205 -62.93 1.31 -4.90
N VAL A 206 -61.87 1.21 -4.11
CA VAL A 206 -61.77 0.35 -2.91
C VAL A 206 -61.89 1.11 -1.60
N ARG A 207 -62.23 2.41 -1.64
CA ARG A 207 -62.25 3.33 -0.47
C ARG A 207 -60.94 3.26 0.33
N TYR A 208 -59.83 3.34 -0.39
CA TYR A 208 -58.49 3.12 0.16
C TYR A 208 -58.21 4.01 1.39
N ARG A 209 -57.55 3.41 2.39
CA ARG A 209 -57.18 4.03 3.67
C ARG A 209 -55.66 3.94 3.85
N ASN A 210 -55.10 4.92 4.56
CA ASN A 210 -53.69 5.04 4.91
C ASN A 210 -52.81 5.35 3.68
N ALA A 211 -51.49 5.16 3.77
CA ALA A 211 -50.55 5.39 2.68
C ALA A 211 -50.45 4.17 1.75
N GLY A 212 -50.45 4.44 0.45
CA GLY A 212 -50.18 3.45 -0.59
C GLY A 212 -49.63 4.11 -1.85
N THR A 213 -49.07 3.31 -2.73
CA THR A 213 -48.51 3.80 -4.00
C THR A 213 -49.11 3.05 -5.17
N VAL A 214 -49.56 3.80 -6.18
CA VAL A 214 -50.02 3.23 -7.46
C VAL A 214 -48.90 3.34 -8.49
N GLU A 215 -48.45 2.22 -9.03
CA GLU A 215 -47.32 2.16 -9.96
C GLU A 215 -47.80 2.05 -11.43
N PHE A 216 -47.08 2.72 -12.32
CA PHE A 216 -47.33 2.76 -13.76
C PHE A 216 -46.04 2.55 -14.56
N LEU A 217 -46.18 1.93 -15.73
CA LEU A 217 -45.18 2.02 -16.79
C LEU A 217 -45.62 3.06 -17.81
N VAL A 218 -44.70 3.95 -18.19
CA VAL A 218 -44.89 4.96 -19.23
C VAL A 218 -44.06 4.57 -20.44
N ASP A 219 -44.69 4.40 -21.60
CA ASP A 219 -44.01 4.06 -22.84
C ASP A 219 -43.32 5.29 -23.49
N LYS A 220 -42.62 5.07 -24.60
CA LYS A 220 -41.91 6.14 -25.33
C LYS A 220 -42.86 7.16 -25.98
N GLN A 221 -44.12 6.79 -26.18
CA GLN A 221 -45.17 7.66 -26.72
C GLN A 221 -45.83 8.50 -25.61
N GLY A 222 -45.52 8.21 -24.35
CA GLY A 222 -46.05 8.91 -23.20
C GLY A 222 -47.39 8.37 -22.70
N ASN A 223 -47.80 7.17 -23.13
CA ASN A 223 -48.96 6.46 -22.59
C ASN A 223 -48.57 5.77 -21.28
N HIS A 224 -49.43 5.86 -20.26
CA HIS A 224 -49.21 5.19 -18.98
C HIS A 224 -50.13 3.97 -18.82
N TYR A 225 -49.58 2.93 -18.20
CA TYR A 225 -50.27 1.66 -17.95
C TYR A 225 -50.10 1.26 -16.49
N PHE A 226 -51.20 1.03 -15.79
CA PHE A 226 -51.18 0.53 -14.41
C PHE A 226 -50.51 -0.84 -14.36
N ILE A 227 -49.64 -1.04 -13.36
CA ILE A 227 -48.98 -2.33 -13.13
C ILE A 227 -49.37 -2.99 -11.81
N GLU A 228 -49.33 -2.24 -10.70
CA GLU A 228 -49.66 -2.73 -9.37
C GLU A 228 -49.92 -1.55 -8.42
N MET A 229 -50.52 -1.85 -7.27
CA MET A 229 -50.59 -0.93 -6.14
C MET A 229 -49.88 -1.57 -4.97
N ASN A 230 -48.95 -0.84 -4.35
CA ASN A 230 -48.29 -1.22 -3.12
C ASN A 230 -49.14 -0.70 -1.94
N PRO A 231 -49.87 -1.56 -1.20
CA PRO A 231 -50.80 -1.11 -0.17
C PRO A 231 -50.10 -0.79 1.16
N ARG A 232 -48.98 -0.05 1.10
CA ARG A 232 -48.11 0.30 2.23
C ARG A 232 -47.23 1.51 1.91
N ILE A 233 -46.45 1.96 2.88
CA ILE A 233 -45.36 2.90 2.63
C ILE A 233 -44.26 2.25 1.78
N GLN A 234 -43.50 3.06 1.04
CA GLN A 234 -42.36 2.64 0.23
C GLN A 234 -41.05 3.22 0.74
N VAL A 235 -39.92 2.65 0.30
CA VAL A 235 -38.58 3.05 0.73
C VAL A 235 -38.30 4.51 0.36
N GLU A 236 -38.77 4.91 -0.82
CA GLU A 236 -38.66 6.19 -1.52
C GLU A 236 -39.74 7.22 -1.15
N HIS A 237 -40.55 6.99 -0.11
CA HIS A 237 -41.49 8.02 0.39
C HIS A 237 -40.79 9.34 0.74
N THR A 238 -39.53 9.26 1.17
CA THR A 238 -38.66 10.37 1.58
C THR A 238 -38.58 11.48 0.53
N VAL A 239 -38.49 11.14 -0.77
CA VAL A 239 -38.38 12.16 -1.82
C VAL A 239 -39.69 12.95 -1.93
N SER A 240 -40.85 12.29 -1.77
CA SER A 240 -42.17 12.94 -1.75
C SER A 240 -42.32 13.85 -0.53
N GLU A 241 -41.86 13.44 0.64
CA GLU A 241 -41.89 14.29 1.84
C GLU A 241 -41.03 15.54 1.64
N MET A 242 -39.83 15.39 1.06
CA MET A 242 -38.90 16.52 0.85
C MET A 242 -39.47 17.58 -0.10
N VAL A 243 -40.22 17.20 -1.13
CA VAL A 243 -40.81 18.18 -2.07
C VAL A 243 -42.17 18.71 -1.61
N THR A 244 -42.97 17.94 -0.88
CA THR A 244 -44.31 18.38 -0.44
C THR A 244 -44.30 19.05 0.93
N GLY A 245 -43.35 18.69 1.79
CA GLY A 245 -43.32 19.08 3.21
C GLY A 245 -44.35 18.34 4.06
N ILE A 246 -44.92 17.23 3.57
CA ILE A 246 -45.88 16.41 4.30
C ILE A 246 -45.15 15.18 4.85
N ASP A 247 -45.25 14.97 6.16
CA ASP A 247 -44.75 13.75 6.81
C ASP A 247 -45.78 12.63 6.61
N ILE A 248 -45.42 11.66 5.78
CA ILE A 248 -46.27 10.54 5.38
C ILE A 248 -46.43 9.58 6.55
N VAL A 249 -45.35 9.22 7.25
CA VAL A 249 -45.39 8.27 8.38
C VAL A 249 -46.26 8.81 9.51
N GLN A 250 -46.10 10.08 9.87
CA GLN A 250 -46.93 10.74 10.86
C GLN A 250 -48.41 10.74 10.42
N SER A 251 -48.67 11.04 9.14
CA SER A 251 -50.01 11.00 8.58
C SER A 251 -50.63 9.60 8.67
N GLN A 252 -49.86 8.53 8.40
CA GLN A 252 -50.33 7.16 8.55
C GLN A 252 -50.80 6.85 9.98
N ILE A 253 -50.04 7.29 10.98
CA ILE A 253 -50.36 7.10 12.40
C ILE A 253 -51.62 7.90 12.78
N LEU A 254 -51.69 9.18 12.41
CA LEU A 254 -52.85 10.04 12.69
C LEU A 254 -54.13 9.53 12.02
N ILE A 255 -54.03 9.04 10.79
CA ILE A 255 -55.16 8.39 10.10
C ILE A 255 -55.60 7.14 10.86
N ALA A 256 -54.66 6.33 11.37
CA ALA A 256 -54.98 5.15 12.17
C ALA A 256 -55.62 5.50 13.53
N GLN A 257 -55.28 6.65 14.11
CA GLN A 257 -55.97 7.21 15.28
C GLN A 257 -57.38 7.75 14.96
N GLY A 258 -57.78 7.76 13.70
CA GLY A 258 -59.12 8.19 13.27
C GLY A 258 -59.23 9.67 12.90
N TYR A 259 -58.11 10.40 12.74
CA TYR A 259 -58.15 11.78 12.26
C TYR A 259 -58.49 11.85 10.76
N ARG A 260 -59.23 12.90 10.39
CA ARG A 260 -59.50 13.25 8.99
C ARG A 260 -58.29 13.94 8.36
N LEU A 261 -58.11 13.81 7.04
CA LEU A 261 -57.02 14.51 6.32
C LEU A 261 -57.06 16.03 6.55
N HIS A 262 -58.26 16.63 6.52
CA HIS A 262 -58.46 18.07 6.73
C HIS A 262 -58.53 18.49 8.20
N SER A 263 -58.27 17.59 9.14
CA SER A 263 -58.18 17.95 10.56
C SER A 263 -56.97 18.85 10.82
N PRO A 264 -56.98 19.69 11.88
CA PRO A 264 -55.80 20.47 12.26
C PRO A 264 -54.55 19.63 12.54
N GLN A 265 -54.72 18.37 12.96
CA GLN A 265 -53.64 17.44 13.28
C GLN A 265 -52.92 16.92 12.03
N VAL A 266 -53.67 16.55 10.98
CA VAL A 266 -53.09 16.04 9.71
C VAL A 266 -52.78 17.20 8.74
N ASN A 267 -53.59 18.26 8.77
CA ASN A 267 -53.40 19.52 8.04
C ASN A 267 -53.27 19.37 6.52
N ILE A 268 -54.12 18.53 5.91
CA ILE A 268 -54.26 18.39 4.45
C ILE A 268 -55.70 18.74 4.04
N PRO A 269 -56.02 20.04 3.83
CA PRO A 269 -57.40 20.47 3.57
C PRO A 269 -58.00 19.95 2.27
N ARG A 270 -57.23 19.91 1.17
CA ARG A 270 -57.66 19.49 -0.18
C ARG A 270 -56.48 19.24 -1.11
N GLN A 271 -56.69 18.55 -2.23
CA GLN A 271 -55.63 18.27 -3.22
C GLN A 271 -54.82 19.52 -3.64
N ASN A 272 -55.49 20.65 -3.89
CA ASN A 272 -54.84 21.87 -4.38
C ASN A 272 -53.94 22.58 -3.34
N SER A 273 -53.95 22.19 -2.06
CA SER A 273 -53.01 22.72 -1.07
C SER A 273 -51.64 22.04 -1.13
N ILE A 274 -51.54 20.88 -1.80
CA ILE A 274 -50.30 20.13 -1.93
C ILE A 274 -49.56 20.68 -3.16
N LYS A 275 -48.36 21.23 -2.95
CA LYS A 275 -47.53 21.79 -4.02
C LYS A 275 -46.10 21.24 -3.90
N PRO A 276 -45.55 20.60 -4.94
CA PRO A 276 -44.15 20.20 -4.93
C PRO A 276 -43.27 21.45 -5.00
N ARG A 277 -42.21 21.47 -4.19
CA ARG A 277 -41.20 22.52 -4.16
C ARG A 277 -39.84 21.90 -4.45
N GLY A 278 -39.24 22.32 -5.56
CA GLY A 278 -37.92 21.83 -5.96
C GLY A 278 -37.94 20.36 -6.39
N PHE A 279 -36.79 19.72 -6.25
CA PHE A 279 -36.51 18.35 -6.66
C PHE A 279 -35.84 17.62 -5.51
N ALA A 280 -36.16 16.35 -5.33
CA ALA A 280 -35.48 15.47 -4.39
C ALA A 280 -35.00 14.19 -5.08
N ILE A 281 -33.84 13.70 -4.68
CA ILE A 281 -33.23 12.47 -5.19
C ILE A 281 -32.83 11.59 -4.01
N GLN A 282 -33.27 10.35 -3.98
CA GLN A 282 -32.82 9.34 -3.02
C GLN A 282 -31.83 8.40 -3.67
N CYS A 283 -30.72 8.13 -2.97
CA CYS A 283 -29.78 7.08 -3.28
C CYS A 283 -29.65 6.13 -2.10
N ARG A 284 -29.57 4.83 -2.36
CA ARG A 284 -29.36 3.81 -1.33
C ARG A 284 -27.91 3.35 -1.31
N VAL A 285 -27.22 3.66 -0.23
CA VAL A 285 -25.87 3.15 0.01
C VAL A 285 -25.99 1.76 0.63
N THR A 286 -25.44 0.75 -0.06
CA THR A 286 -25.52 -0.66 0.31
C THR A 286 -24.14 -1.30 0.40
N THR A 287 -24.04 -2.49 0.99
CA THR A 287 -22.82 -3.32 0.97
C THR A 287 -22.60 -4.10 -0.32
N GLU A 288 -23.40 -3.86 -1.36
CA GLU A 288 -23.24 -4.58 -2.63
C GLU A 288 -21.97 -4.11 -3.35
N ASP A 289 -21.06 -5.05 -3.63
CA ASP A 289 -19.82 -4.77 -4.36
C ASP A 289 -20.07 -4.74 -5.88
N PRO A 290 -20.02 -3.57 -6.54
CA PRO A 290 -20.23 -3.48 -7.98
C PRO A 290 -19.17 -4.25 -8.79
N GLY A 291 -17.96 -4.41 -8.26
CA GLY A 291 -16.87 -5.18 -8.88
C GLY A 291 -17.06 -6.69 -8.78
N ASN A 292 -17.96 -7.14 -7.89
CA ASN A 292 -18.29 -8.54 -7.69
C ASN A 292 -19.79 -8.81 -7.93
N SER A 293 -20.31 -8.34 -9.06
CA SER A 293 -21.70 -8.56 -9.48
C SER A 293 -22.78 -8.11 -8.48
N PHE A 294 -22.46 -7.13 -7.63
CA PHE A 294 -23.31 -6.62 -6.53
C PHE A 294 -23.62 -7.68 -5.48
N ALA A 295 -22.68 -8.61 -5.24
CA ALA A 295 -22.76 -9.48 -4.08
C ALA A 295 -22.70 -8.63 -2.79
N PRO A 296 -23.62 -8.81 -1.83
CA PRO A 296 -23.58 -8.07 -0.58
C PRO A 296 -22.38 -8.54 0.25
N ASP A 297 -21.51 -7.60 0.59
CA ASP A 297 -20.40 -7.83 1.49
C ASP A 297 -20.89 -7.91 2.95
N THR A 298 -20.16 -8.66 3.77
CA THR A 298 -20.48 -8.93 5.17
C THR A 298 -19.25 -8.75 6.03
N GLY A 299 -19.41 -8.19 7.23
CA GLY A 299 -18.28 -7.92 8.09
C GLY A 299 -18.55 -6.81 9.09
N LYS A 300 -17.52 -6.44 9.84
CA LYS A 300 -17.56 -5.32 10.78
C LYS A 300 -17.31 -4.02 10.01
N ILE A 301 -18.08 -2.98 10.32
CA ILE A 301 -17.82 -1.62 9.84
C ILE A 301 -16.82 -0.95 10.78
N ASP A 302 -15.63 -0.65 10.27
CA ASP A 302 -14.53 -0.04 11.03
C ASP A 302 -14.66 1.48 11.11
N THR A 303 -15.18 2.09 10.05
CA THR A 303 -15.41 3.54 9.97
C THR A 303 -16.74 3.79 9.29
N TYR A 304 -17.55 4.68 9.86
CA TYR A 304 -18.80 5.13 9.27
C TYR A 304 -18.96 6.64 9.44
N ARG A 305 -18.89 7.38 8.33
CA ARG A 305 -19.17 8.81 8.27
C ARG A 305 -20.10 9.07 7.11
N THR A 306 -21.03 10.00 7.28
CA THR A 306 -22.01 10.36 6.26
C THR A 306 -21.88 11.83 5.88
N GLY A 307 -22.10 12.15 4.61
CA GLY A 307 -22.16 13.54 4.15
C GLY A 307 -23.48 14.21 4.53
N GLY A 308 -23.44 15.17 5.45
CA GLY A 308 -24.61 15.95 5.92
C GLY A 308 -24.77 17.32 5.25
N GLY A 309 -25.49 18.26 5.86
CA GLY A 309 -25.60 19.67 5.38
C GLY A 309 -26.95 20.05 4.78
N PHE A 310 -27.10 21.32 4.37
CA PHE A 310 -28.41 21.87 3.96
C PHE A 310 -28.99 21.19 2.71
N GLY A 311 -30.19 20.64 2.86
CA GLY A 311 -30.88 19.89 1.81
C GLY A 311 -30.39 18.45 1.66
N ILE A 312 -29.72 17.90 2.67
CA ILE A 312 -29.47 16.45 2.79
C ILE A 312 -30.27 15.90 3.96
N ARG A 313 -30.99 14.82 3.71
CA ARG A 313 -31.65 13.98 4.71
C ARG A 313 -31.01 12.60 4.67
N LEU A 314 -30.76 12.05 5.86
CA LEU A 314 -30.18 10.72 6.04
C LEU A 314 -31.15 9.87 6.86
N ASP A 315 -31.53 8.71 6.33
CA ASP A 315 -32.31 7.71 7.03
C ASP A 315 -31.42 6.47 7.19
N GLY A 316 -30.84 6.31 8.39
CA GLY A 316 -29.86 5.26 8.69
C GLY A 316 -30.49 3.87 8.85
N GLY A 317 -29.81 2.85 8.31
CA GLY A 317 -30.08 1.43 8.56
C GLY A 317 -29.05 0.86 9.53
N ASN A 318 -28.36 -0.22 9.13
CA ASN A 318 -27.32 -0.86 9.93
C ASN A 318 -25.91 -0.23 9.76
N GLY A 319 -25.83 0.97 9.19
CA GLY A 319 -24.59 1.71 9.01
C GLY A 319 -24.22 2.52 10.25
N TYR A 320 -23.32 2.01 11.09
CA TYR A 320 -22.67 2.76 12.16
C TYR A 320 -21.34 2.09 12.53
N THR A 321 -20.41 2.86 13.11
CA THR A 321 -19.09 2.34 13.52
C THR A 321 -19.25 1.19 14.52
N GLY A 322 -18.63 0.04 14.22
CA GLY A 322 -18.71 -1.18 15.02
C GLY A 322 -19.90 -2.09 14.69
N SER A 323 -20.79 -1.70 13.78
CA SER A 323 -21.88 -2.57 13.30
C SER A 323 -21.33 -3.81 12.60
N VAL A 324 -22.02 -4.95 12.74
CA VAL A 324 -21.68 -6.21 12.06
C VAL A 324 -22.77 -6.52 11.04
N ILE A 325 -22.43 -6.41 9.77
CA ILE A 325 -23.33 -6.69 8.65
C ILE A 325 -23.41 -8.20 8.44
N THR A 326 -24.61 -8.75 8.59
CA THR A 326 -24.90 -10.19 8.48
C THR A 326 -25.47 -10.53 7.09
N PRO A 327 -25.34 -11.79 6.62
CA PRO A 327 -25.88 -12.21 5.33
C PRO A 327 -27.40 -12.45 5.33
N TYR A 328 -28.09 -12.24 6.46
CA TYR A 328 -29.48 -12.67 6.63
C TYR A 328 -30.53 -11.63 6.21
N TYR A 329 -30.14 -10.36 6.06
CA TYR A 329 -31.02 -9.23 5.76
C TYR A 329 -30.59 -8.52 4.47
N ASP A 330 -31.29 -7.46 4.09
CA ASP A 330 -30.87 -6.61 2.98
C ASP A 330 -29.57 -5.85 3.30
N SER A 331 -28.87 -5.43 2.26
CA SER A 331 -27.55 -4.81 2.34
C SER A 331 -27.58 -3.32 2.64
N LEU A 332 -28.73 -2.75 3.06
CA LEU A 332 -28.90 -1.31 3.22
C LEU A 332 -28.11 -0.76 4.42
N LEU A 333 -27.26 0.23 4.17
CA LEU A 333 -26.53 0.97 5.20
C LEU A 333 -27.21 2.29 5.54
N VAL A 334 -27.51 3.10 4.52
CA VAL A 334 -28.15 4.41 4.67
C VAL A 334 -28.84 4.86 3.39
N LYS A 335 -29.98 5.52 3.54
CA LYS A 335 -30.64 6.24 2.45
C LYS A 335 -30.21 7.70 2.50
N VAL A 336 -29.66 8.18 1.40
CA VAL A 336 -29.21 9.57 1.25
C VAL A 336 -30.21 10.27 0.34
N THR A 337 -30.99 11.19 0.90
CA THR A 337 -31.96 11.98 0.15
C THR A 337 -31.47 13.42 0.04
N SER A 338 -31.25 13.90 -1.18
CA SER A 338 -30.94 15.30 -1.44
C SER A 338 -32.19 16.07 -1.85
N TRP A 339 -32.17 17.38 -1.61
CA TRP A 339 -33.20 18.30 -2.07
C TRP A 339 -32.59 19.64 -2.50
N SER A 340 -33.07 20.16 -3.63
CA SER A 340 -32.80 21.53 -4.05
C SER A 340 -33.88 22.11 -4.96
N ARG A 341 -33.72 23.38 -5.35
CA ARG A 341 -34.65 24.12 -6.21
C ARG A 341 -34.54 23.72 -7.69
N SER A 342 -33.39 23.20 -8.12
CA SER A 342 -33.17 22.62 -9.45
C SER A 342 -32.71 21.17 -9.34
N PHE A 343 -32.95 20.39 -10.38
CA PHE A 343 -32.56 18.98 -10.42
C PHE A 343 -31.04 18.83 -10.44
N GLU A 344 -30.33 19.67 -11.19
CA GLU A 344 -28.87 19.66 -11.27
C GLU A 344 -28.20 19.96 -9.93
N ASP A 345 -28.80 20.84 -9.11
CA ASP A 345 -28.27 21.11 -7.76
C ASP A 345 -28.61 19.98 -6.79
N ALA A 346 -29.78 19.34 -6.92
CA ALA A 346 -30.07 18.12 -6.17
C ALA A 346 -29.05 17.00 -6.51
N ILE A 347 -28.70 16.83 -7.80
CA ILE A 347 -27.63 15.92 -8.24
C ILE A 347 -26.29 16.29 -7.60
N SER A 348 -25.93 17.58 -7.65
CA SER A 348 -24.67 18.08 -7.09
C SER A 348 -24.58 17.82 -5.59
N LYS A 349 -25.68 18.04 -4.85
CA LYS A 349 -25.79 17.72 -3.43
C LYS A 349 -25.72 16.22 -3.14
N SER A 350 -26.40 15.38 -3.92
CA SER A 350 -26.29 13.91 -3.81
C SER A 350 -24.85 13.45 -4.01
N LYS A 351 -24.18 13.93 -5.08
CA LYS A 351 -22.78 13.60 -5.37
C LYS A 351 -21.84 14.02 -4.24
N ARG A 352 -22.03 15.22 -3.70
CA ARG A 352 -21.22 15.72 -2.58
C ARG A 352 -21.47 14.89 -1.32
N ALA A 353 -22.73 14.61 -0.97
CA ALA A 353 -23.07 13.79 0.18
C ALA A 353 -22.46 12.38 0.09
N ILE A 354 -22.56 11.72 -1.07
CA ILE A 354 -21.99 10.38 -1.29
C ILE A 354 -20.46 10.42 -1.27
N ARG A 355 -19.80 11.46 -1.82
CA ARG A 355 -18.33 11.59 -1.76
C ARG A 355 -17.78 11.83 -0.36
N GLU A 356 -18.56 12.49 0.49
CA GLU A 356 -18.22 12.73 1.90
C GLU A 356 -18.54 11.53 2.79
N THR A 357 -19.37 10.59 2.32
CA THR A 357 -19.60 9.33 3.03
C THR A 357 -18.32 8.50 2.96
N VAL A 358 -17.86 8.03 4.12
CA VAL A 358 -16.66 7.20 4.28
C VAL A 358 -17.05 5.98 5.09
N ILE A 359 -17.03 4.83 4.43
CA ILE A 359 -17.36 3.54 5.03
C ILE A 359 -16.16 2.61 4.86
N GLY A 360 -15.61 2.14 5.98
CA GLY A 360 -14.49 1.21 6.04
C GLY A 360 -14.90 -0.13 6.64
N GLY A 361 -14.18 -1.21 6.29
CA GLY A 361 -14.42 -2.58 6.76
C GLY A 361 -15.31 -3.43 5.85
N VAL A 362 -16.17 -2.82 5.03
CA VAL A 362 -16.99 -3.50 4.01
C VAL A 362 -16.97 -2.72 2.70
N LYS A 363 -17.17 -3.40 1.56
CA LYS A 363 -17.37 -2.76 0.25
C LYS A 363 -18.73 -2.09 0.17
N THR A 364 -18.83 -1.05 -0.68
CA THR A 364 -20.06 -0.28 -0.88
C THR A 364 -20.33 -0.01 -2.36
N ASN A 365 -21.57 0.36 -2.68
CA ASN A 365 -22.00 0.75 -4.03
C ASN A 365 -21.79 2.25 -4.35
N GLU A 366 -21.09 3.02 -3.51
CA GLU A 366 -21.01 4.50 -3.61
C GLU A 366 -20.46 5.00 -4.95
N MET A 367 -19.39 4.36 -5.45
CA MET A 367 -18.80 4.73 -6.73
C MET A 367 -19.74 4.49 -7.92
N PHE A 368 -20.53 3.41 -7.85
CA PHE A 368 -21.57 3.14 -8.84
C PHE A 368 -22.64 4.26 -8.83
N LEU A 369 -23.11 4.66 -7.65
CA LEU A 369 -24.07 5.77 -7.51
C LEU A 369 -23.50 7.08 -8.08
N LEU A 370 -22.22 7.40 -7.81
CA LEU A 370 -21.56 8.60 -8.34
C LEU A 370 -21.46 8.59 -9.87
N LYS A 371 -21.23 7.43 -10.48
CA LYS A 371 -21.24 7.28 -11.94
C LYS A 371 -22.63 7.50 -12.52
N VAL A 372 -23.66 6.88 -11.94
CA VAL A 372 -25.06 7.09 -12.38
C VAL A 372 -25.46 8.57 -12.29
N LEU A 373 -25.20 9.22 -11.14
CA LEU A 373 -25.50 10.64 -10.93
C LEU A 373 -24.72 11.58 -11.86
N SER A 374 -23.59 11.13 -12.41
CA SER A 374 -22.77 11.92 -13.34
C SER A 374 -23.07 11.61 -14.81
N HIS A 375 -23.93 10.63 -15.10
CA HIS A 375 -24.20 10.19 -16.45
C HIS A 375 -25.11 11.19 -17.19
N PRO A 376 -24.80 11.58 -18.45
CA PRO A 376 -25.59 12.56 -19.19
C PRO A 376 -27.08 12.20 -19.32
N THR A 377 -27.39 10.92 -19.53
CA THR A 377 -28.79 10.42 -19.63
C THR A 377 -29.57 10.62 -18.33
N PHE A 378 -28.92 10.44 -17.18
CA PHE A 378 -29.55 10.66 -15.87
C PHE A 378 -29.82 12.14 -15.63
N ILE A 379 -28.83 13.00 -15.91
CA ILE A 379 -28.94 14.46 -15.75
C ILE A 379 -30.12 15.01 -16.57
N LYS A 380 -30.36 14.47 -17.77
CA LYS A 380 -31.48 14.85 -18.63
C LYS A 380 -32.83 14.23 -18.23
N GLY A 381 -32.86 13.29 -17.28
CA GLY A 381 -34.07 12.55 -16.91
C GLY A 381 -34.52 11.53 -17.97
N GLU A 382 -33.63 11.11 -18.88
CA GLU A 382 -33.94 10.25 -20.03
C GLU A 382 -33.76 8.75 -19.72
N CYS A 383 -33.38 8.38 -18.49
CA CYS A 383 -33.19 6.97 -18.10
C CYS A 383 -34.51 6.18 -18.18
N ASP A 384 -34.46 5.00 -18.78
CA ASP A 384 -35.51 3.98 -18.75
C ASP A 384 -35.14 2.82 -17.81
N THR A 385 -36.03 1.86 -17.61
CA THR A 385 -35.80 0.70 -16.74
C THR A 385 -34.64 -0.21 -17.18
N GLY A 386 -34.15 -0.08 -18.41
CA GLY A 386 -32.99 -0.82 -18.93
C GLY A 386 -31.68 -0.04 -18.88
N PHE A 387 -31.68 1.21 -18.40
CA PHE A 387 -30.52 2.10 -18.44
C PHE A 387 -29.24 1.47 -17.83
N ILE A 388 -29.33 0.93 -16.61
CA ILE A 388 -28.16 0.34 -15.93
C ILE A 388 -27.66 -0.89 -16.69
N ASP A 389 -28.56 -1.77 -17.13
CA ASP A 389 -28.20 -3.02 -17.82
C ASP A 389 -27.59 -2.75 -19.21
N ASN A 390 -27.93 -1.62 -19.85
CA ASN A 390 -27.47 -1.22 -21.18
C ASN A 390 -26.25 -0.27 -21.20
N THR A 391 -25.69 0.07 -20.03
CA THR A 391 -24.62 1.08 -19.90
C THR A 391 -23.39 0.49 -19.17
N PRO A 392 -22.55 -0.33 -19.85
CA PRO A 392 -21.44 -1.06 -19.24
C PRO A 392 -20.40 -0.18 -18.53
N GLU A 393 -20.22 1.06 -18.98
CA GLU A 393 -19.26 2.02 -18.40
C GLU A 393 -19.57 2.40 -16.95
N LEU A 394 -20.82 2.18 -16.48
CA LEU A 394 -21.19 2.36 -15.07
C LEU A 394 -20.47 1.39 -14.14
N PHE A 395 -19.96 0.27 -14.66
CA PHE A 395 -19.30 -0.78 -13.88
C PHE A 395 -17.76 -0.70 -13.90
N ASP A 396 -17.18 0.21 -14.70
CA ASP A 396 -15.73 0.45 -14.73
C ASP A 396 -15.25 1.22 -13.48
N ILE A 397 -15.25 0.57 -12.33
CA ILE A 397 -14.96 1.19 -11.04
C ILE A 397 -13.51 0.89 -10.67
N THR A 398 -12.68 1.92 -10.70
CA THR A 398 -11.31 1.85 -10.18
C THR A 398 -11.36 1.87 -8.65
N PRO A 399 -10.75 0.91 -7.94
CA PRO A 399 -10.67 0.93 -6.49
C PRO A 399 -9.97 2.22 -6.02
N ARG A 400 -10.53 2.90 -5.02
CA ARG A 400 -9.87 4.02 -4.36
C ARG A 400 -8.85 3.46 -3.37
N GLU A 401 -7.58 3.82 -3.53
CA GLU A 401 -6.53 3.49 -2.55
C GLU A 401 -6.73 4.32 -1.27
N ASP A 402 -6.67 3.66 -0.11
CA ASP A 402 -6.76 4.30 1.20
C ASP A 402 -5.35 4.62 1.72
N TYR A 403 -4.81 5.75 1.26
CA TYR A 403 -3.49 6.24 1.66
C TYR A 403 -3.36 6.44 3.17
N GLU A 404 -4.43 6.86 3.84
CA GLU A 404 -4.46 7.05 5.29
C GLU A 404 -4.24 5.70 5.99
N ALA A 405 -5.04 4.68 5.65
CA ALA A 405 -4.89 3.34 6.20
C ALA A 405 -3.51 2.73 5.88
N ASN A 406 -2.97 2.95 4.68
CA ASN A 406 -1.66 2.42 4.30
C ASN A 406 -0.52 3.05 5.11
N ILE A 407 -0.56 4.37 5.38
CA ILE A 407 0.44 5.04 6.21
C ILE A 407 0.33 4.59 7.67
N LEU A 408 -0.89 4.47 8.19
CA LEU A 408 -1.10 3.91 9.53
C LEU A 408 -0.61 2.46 9.63
N LYS A 409 -0.78 1.68 8.56
CA LYS A 409 -0.23 0.32 8.48
C LYS A 409 1.29 0.32 8.48
N PHE A 410 1.93 1.24 7.74
CA PHE A 410 3.38 1.39 7.77
C PHE A 410 3.89 1.71 9.19
N ILE A 411 3.30 2.71 9.85
CA ILE A 411 3.64 3.08 11.23
C ILE A 411 3.35 1.92 12.19
N GLY A 412 2.20 1.26 12.05
CA GLY A 412 1.79 0.12 12.87
C GLY A 412 2.75 -1.08 12.73
N GLU A 413 3.24 -1.37 11.53
CA GLU A 413 4.27 -2.38 11.30
C GLU A 413 5.58 -2.02 12.03
N LYS A 414 6.01 -0.75 12.00
CA LYS A 414 7.19 -0.30 12.76
C LYS A 414 7.00 -0.50 14.27
N VAL A 415 5.86 -0.05 14.78
CA VAL A 415 5.52 -0.12 16.20
C VAL A 415 5.42 -1.56 16.70
N VAL A 416 4.74 -2.44 15.97
CA VAL A 416 4.50 -3.84 16.41
C VAL A 416 5.71 -4.73 16.16
N ASN A 417 6.30 -4.67 14.97
CA ASN A 417 7.26 -5.68 14.51
C ASN A 417 8.72 -5.24 14.64
N GLU A 418 9.02 -3.93 14.70
CA GLU A 418 10.39 -3.42 14.75
C GLU A 418 10.72 -2.84 16.14
N SER A 419 10.08 -1.74 16.54
CA SER A 419 10.33 -1.09 17.84
C SER A 419 9.64 -1.78 19.02
N LYS A 420 8.67 -2.66 18.75
CA LYS A 420 7.89 -3.40 19.76
C LYS A 420 7.26 -2.48 20.81
N GLY A 421 6.80 -1.31 20.38
CA GLY A 421 6.19 -0.28 21.22
C GLY A 421 7.19 0.56 22.02
N ILE A 422 8.50 0.34 21.86
CA ILE A 422 9.54 1.07 22.58
C ILE A 422 10.31 1.93 21.59
N LYS A 423 10.02 3.23 21.60
CA LYS A 423 10.76 4.22 20.81
C LYS A 423 11.81 4.91 21.68
N PRO A 424 13.08 4.98 21.25
CA PRO A 424 14.08 5.79 21.94
C PRO A 424 13.71 7.27 21.92
N ASP A 425 14.04 7.98 23.00
CA ASP A 425 13.89 9.44 23.05
C ASP A 425 15.08 10.08 22.32
N TYR A 426 14.79 11.03 21.44
CA TYR A 426 15.80 11.73 20.63
C TYR A 426 15.64 13.23 20.83
N ASP A 427 16.76 13.92 20.99
CA ASP A 427 16.77 15.38 21.01
C ASP A 427 16.28 15.94 19.67
N VAL A 428 15.61 17.09 19.73
CA VAL A 428 15.22 17.82 18.51
C VAL A 428 16.49 18.43 17.92
N PRO A 429 16.87 18.09 16.67
CA PRO A 429 18.14 18.58 16.11
C PRO A 429 18.19 20.11 16.04
N HIS A 430 19.27 20.69 16.55
CA HIS A 430 19.50 22.12 16.49
C HIS A 430 19.87 22.55 15.07
N VAL A 431 18.94 23.21 14.37
CA VAL A 431 19.22 23.80 13.05
C VAL A 431 19.82 25.21 13.25
N PRO A 432 21.05 25.48 12.79
CA PRO A 432 21.70 26.77 12.99
C PRO A 432 20.95 27.93 12.32
N LEU A 433 20.93 29.08 12.99
CA LEU A 433 20.34 30.32 12.47
C LEU A 433 21.28 31.00 11.47
N LEU A 434 20.81 31.23 10.24
CA LEU A 434 21.58 31.86 9.16
C LEU A 434 21.79 33.36 9.37
N HIS A 435 22.81 33.95 8.74
CA HIS A 435 23.02 35.40 8.77
C HIS A 435 22.23 36.10 7.65
N PRO A 436 21.20 36.92 7.98
CA PRO A 436 20.37 37.55 6.96
C PRO A 436 21.18 38.44 6.01
N GLY A 437 21.00 38.24 4.70
CA GLY A 437 21.60 39.08 3.66
C GLY A 437 23.07 38.77 3.33
N ARG A 438 23.67 37.74 3.92
CA ARG A 438 25.03 37.32 3.54
C ARG A 438 25.02 36.77 2.12
N LYS A 439 25.89 37.31 1.27
CA LYS A 439 26.02 36.82 -0.11
C LYS A 439 26.75 35.48 -0.13
N LEU A 440 26.12 34.46 -0.71
CA LEU A 440 26.77 33.18 -0.95
C LEU A 440 27.92 33.33 -1.94
N THR A 441 29.01 32.60 -1.69
CA THR A 441 30.19 32.45 -2.54
C THR A 441 30.59 30.98 -2.54
N GLY A 442 31.37 30.51 -3.51
CA GLY A 442 31.88 29.14 -3.47
C GLY A 442 32.39 28.64 -4.81
N THR A 443 32.88 27.41 -4.80
CA THR A 443 33.55 26.76 -5.94
C THR A 443 32.63 26.52 -7.13
N LYS A 444 31.32 26.32 -6.90
CA LYS A 444 30.35 26.12 -8.00
C LYS A 444 30.28 27.32 -8.93
N PHE A 445 30.34 28.53 -8.38
CA PHE A 445 30.33 29.75 -9.19
C PHE A 445 31.59 29.90 -10.04
N ILE A 446 32.73 29.38 -9.57
CA ILE A 446 33.97 29.35 -10.35
C ILE A 446 33.79 28.39 -11.54
N LEU A 447 33.25 27.20 -11.28
CA LEU A 447 32.94 26.22 -12.33
C LEU A 447 31.99 26.80 -13.39
N ASP A 448 30.92 27.45 -12.97
CA ASP A 448 29.92 28.00 -13.89
C ASP A 448 30.46 29.16 -14.73
N GLN A 449 31.35 29.98 -14.17
CA GLN A 449 31.88 31.16 -14.85
C GLN A 449 33.12 30.86 -15.70
N LYS A 450 33.96 29.90 -15.29
CA LYS A 450 35.28 29.66 -15.88
C LYS A 450 35.51 28.23 -16.36
N GLY A 451 34.53 27.34 -16.18
CA GLY A 451 34.63 25.93 -16.54
C GLY A 451 35.62 25.13 -15.68
N PRO A 452 35.76 23.81 -15.95
CA PRO A 452 36.63 22.91 -15.19
C PRO A 452 38.09 23.37 -15.11
N GLN A 453 38.65 23.86 -16.22
CA GLN A 453 40.04 24.35 -16.23
C GLN A 453 40.21 25.58 -15.33
N GLY A 454 39.23 26.49 -15.30
CA GLY A 454 39.27 27.63 -14.39
C GLY A 454 39.25 27.22 -12.91
N VAL A 455 38.62 26.09 -12.58
CA VAL A 455 38.68 25.50 -11.23
C VAL A 455 40.08 24.91 -10.97
N VAL A 456 40.66 24.17 -11.92
CA VAL A 456 42.03 23.64 -11.81
C VAL A 456 43.05 24.77 -11.57
N ASP A 457 42.96 25.86 -12.33
CA ASP A 457 43.84 27.01 -12.18
C ASP A 457 43.65 27.69 -10.81
N TRP A 458 42.40 27.78 -10.35
CA TRP A 458 42.10 28.29 -9.02
C TRP A 458 42.69 27.41 -7.90
N ILE A 459 42.60 26.08 -8.01
CA ILE A 459 43.19 25.13 -7.05
C ILE A 459 44.70 25.34 -6.98
N LYS A 460 45.38 25.38 -8.14
CA LYS A 460 46.84 25.57 -8.22
C LYS A 460 47.31 26.90 -7.63
N ALA A 461 46.46 27.93 -7.64
CA ALA A 461 46.75 29.22 -7.03
C ALA A 461 46.61 29.22 -5.49
N GLN A 462 46.04 28.17 -4.89
CA GLN A 462 45.86 28.10 -3.45
C GLN A 462 47.14 27.62 -2.74
N LYS A 463 47.53 28.35 -1.69
CA LYS A 463 48.50 27.84 -0.70
C LYS A 463 47.84 27.08 0.44
N LYS A 464 46.53 27.28 0.66
CA LYS A 464 45.75 26.58 1.68
C LYS A 464 45.49 25.13 1.29
N LEU A 465 45.28 24.26 2.28
CA LEU A 465 44.66 22.96 2.03
C LEU A 465 43.15 23.17 1.76
N LEU A 466 42.65 22.62 0.67
CA LEU A 466 41.22 22.59 0.36
C LEU A 466 40.59 21.33 0.94
N LEU A 467 39.33 21.42 1.38
CA LEU A 467 38.62 20.29 1.99
C LEU A 467 37.34 19.96 1.23
N THR A 468 37.12 18.67 0.99
CA THR A 468 35.82 18.10 0.60
C THR A 468 35.15 17.54 1.84
N ASP A 469 33.88 17.88 2.05
CA ASP A 469 33.07 17.24 3.10
C ASP A 469 32.40 15.97 2.55
N THR A 470 32.54 14.85 3.25
CA THR A 470 31.95 13.55 2.89
C THR A 470 30.75 13.16 3.76
N THR A 471 30.28 14.07 4.63
CA THR A 471 29.23 13.80 5.62
C THR A 471 27.95 13.27 5.00
N MET A 472 27.54 13.81 3.84
CA MET A 472 26.31 13.42 3.13
C MET A 472 26.45 12.17 2.24
N ARG A 473 27.64 11.54 2.17
CA ARG A 473 27.89 10.32 1.37
C ARG A 473 28.72 9.28 2.10
N ASP A 474 30.05 9.44 2.15
CA ASP A 474 30.93 8.36 2.59
C ASP A 474 30.91 8.16 4.11
N ALA A 475 30.70 9.23 4.87
CA ALA A 475 30.68 9.16 6.31
C ALA A 475 29.56 8.24 6.80
N HIS A 476 28.33 8.50 6.39
CA HIS A 476 27.20 7.67 6.77
C HIS A 476 27.17 6.31 6.06
N GLN A 477 27.77 6.19 4.87
CA GLN A 477 28.03 4.89 4.24
C GLN A 477 28.94 4.01 5.09
N SER A 478 29.94 4.60 5.73
CA SER A 478 30.93 3.89 6.54
C SER A 478 30.45 3.60 7.96
N LEU A 479 29.80 4.57 8.59
CA LEU A 479 29.37 4.50 9.99
C LEU A 479 28.04 3.75 10.13
N MET A 480 27.06 4.06 9.30
CA MET A 480 25.64 3.73 9.52
C MET A 480 24.95 3.17 8.28
N ALA A 481 25.67 2.30 7.55
CA ALA A 481 25.15 1.54 6.40
C ALA A 481 24.40 2.38 5.34
N THR A 482 24.83 3.62 5.13
CA THR A 482 24.28 4.55 4.13
C THR A 482 22.83 4.99 4.41
N ARG A 483 22.40 5.00 5.69
CA ARG A 483 20.98 5.17 6.03
C ARG A 483 20.51 6.60 6.20
N VAL A 484 21.39 7.60 6.20
CA VAL A 484 20.96 9.01 6.36
C VAL A 484 19.99 9.39 5.26
N ARG A 485 18.83 9.92 5.68
CA ARG A 485 17.69 10.24 4.82
C ARG A 485 17.75 11.66 4.28
N THR A 486 17.04 11.86 3.17
CA THR A 486 16.98 13.16 2.48
C THR A 486 16.46 14.28 3.38
N VAL A 487 15.42 14.02 4.18
CA VAL A 487 14.85 15.02 5.10
C VAL A 487 15.87 15.61 6.07
N ASP A 488 16.79 14.80 6.60
CA ASP A 488 17.79 15.27 7.56
C ASP A 488 18.93 16.02 6.85
N MET A 489 19.23 15.68 5.60
CA MET A 489 20.18 16.45 4.79
C MET A 489 19.59 17.83 4.39
N LEU A 490 18.30 17.88 4.06
CA LEU A 490 17.63 19.12 3.63
C LEU A 490 17.48 20.14 4.75
N ARG A 491 17.27 19.68 5.99
CA ARG A 491 17.16 20.55 7.18
C ARG A 491 18.41 21.38 7.45
N ILE A 492 19.60 20.83 7.19
CA ILE A 492 20.89 21.52 7.39
C ILE A 492 21.47 22.11 6.11
N ALA A 493 20.81 21.94 4.96
CA ALA A 493 21.36 22.29 3.66
C ALA A 493 21.70 23.78 3.53
N GLU A 494 20.83 24.69 3.97
CA GLU A 494 21.06 26.13 3.86
C GLU A 494 22.20 26.60 4.78
N ALA A 495 22.31 26.05 5.99
CA ALA A 495 23.44 26.31 6.89
C ALA A 495 24.74 25.76 6.28
N THR A 496 24.70 24.57 5.67
CA THR A 496 25.85 24.01 4.96
C THR A 496 26.27 24.90 3.79
N ALA A 497 25.32 25.46 3.05
CA ALA A 497 25.59 26.39 1.95
C ALA A 497 26.30 27.67 2.44
N GLU A 498 25.90 28.20 3.59
CA GLU A 498 26.46 29.45 4.12
C GLU A 498 27.76 29.24 4.91
N TYR A 499 27.78 28.31 5.87
CA TYR A 499 28.90 28.06 6.78
C TYR A 499 29.97 27.17 6.15
N GLY A 500 29.57 26.27 5.25
CA GLY A 500 30.47 25.41 4.47
C GLY A 500 30.94 26.03 3.14
N ARG A 501 30.66 27.31 2.87
CA ARG A 501 30.93 27.97 1.57
C ARG A 501 32.38 27.95 1.07
N ASP A 502 33.34 27.74 1.97
CA ASP A 502 34.77 27.67 1.68
C ASP A 502 35.27 26.24 1.38
N LEU A 503 34.38 25.23 1.47
CA LEU A 503 34.66 23.86 1.05
C LEU A 503 34.89 23.78 -0.46
N PHE A 504 35.77 22.86 -0.86
CA PHE A 504 36.00 22.56 -2.27
C PHE A 504 34.75 21.94 -2.90
N SER A 505 34.22 20.90 -2.27
CA SER A 505 33.02 20.21 -2.71
C SER A 505 32.30 19.53 -1.55
N LEU A 506 31.03 19.19 -1.75
CA LEU A 506 30.29 18.27 -0.90
C LEU A 506 30.18 16.94 -1.65
N GLU A 507 30.76 15.89 -1.11
CA GLU A 507 30.49 14.55 -1.59
C GLU A 507 29.16 14.07 -1.01
N MET A 508 28.14 14.09 -1.85
CA MET A 508 26.74 13.89 -1.43
C MET A 508 25.99 12.83 -2.25
N TRP A 509 26.68 12.19 -3.21
CA TRP A 509 26.04 11.26 -4.15
C TRP A 509 26.96 10.14 -4.65
N GLY A 510 26.37 9.14 -5.30
CA GLY A 510 27.09 7.96 -5.78
C GLY A 510 27.48 7.01 -4.65
N GLY A 511 28.41 6.10 -4.92
CA GLY A 511 28.66 4.98 -4.02
C GLY A 511 27.38 4.16 -3.77
N ALA A 512 27.10 3.81 -2.51
CA ALA A 512 25.91 3.01 -2.16
C ALA A 512 24.61 3.83 -2.06
N THR A 513 24.68 5.17 -2.07
CA THR A 513 23.52 6.04 -1.80
C THR A 513 22.37 5.83 -2.79
N PHE A 514 22.68 5.55 -4.05
CA PHE A 514 21.69 5.42 -5.12
C PHE A 514 20.76 4.20 -4.92
N ASP A 515 21.35 3.01 -4.69
CA ASP A 515 20.58 1.78 -4.41
C ASP A 515 19.89 1.85 -3.05
N VAL A 516 20.59 2.36 -2.02
CA VAL A 516 20.07 2.38 -0.65
C VAL A 516 18.87 3.30 -0.50
N ALA A 517 18.88 4.47 -1.18
CA ALA A 517 17.76 5.40 -1.19
C ALA A 517 16.47 4.70 -1.66
N TYR A 518 16.51 4.05 -2.84
CA TYR A 518 15.35 3.32 -3.34
C TYR A 518 14.99 2.09 -2.51
N ARG A 519 15.99 1.25 -2.22
CA ARG A 519 15.77 -0.08 -1.64
C ARG A 519 15.28 -0.01 -0.20
N PHE A 520 15.95 0.79 0.64
CA PHE A 520 15.77 0.78 2.09
C PHE A 520 15.07 2.03 2.60
N LEU A 521 15.33 3.19 2.01
CA LEU A 521 14.77 4.46 2.49
C LEU A 521 13.46 4.84 1.76
N LYS A 522 13.11 4.10 0.70
CA LYS A 522 11.90 4.30 -0.11
C LYS A 522 11.78 5.72 -0.67
N GLU A 523 12.91 6.31 -1.02
CA GLU A 523 13.01 7.66 -1.56
C GLU A 523 13.91 7.70 -2.82
N SER A 524 13.72 8.72 -3.65
CA SER A 524 14.49 8.89 -4.88
C SER A 524 15.84 9.57 -4.59
N PRO A 525 16.98 8.99 -5.00
CA PRO A 525 18.25 9.69 -4.94
C PRO A 525 18.27 10.92 -5.86
N TRP A 526 17.50 10.93 -6.96
CA TRP A 526 17.44 12.07 -7.88
C TRP A 526 16.73 13.28 -7.24
N ASP A 527 15.66 13.02 -6.48
CA ASP A 527 14.94 14.06 -5.74
C ASP A 527 15.88 14.64 -4.68
N ARG A 528 16.59 13.78 -3.94
CA ARG A 528 17.66 14.20 -3.01
C ARG A 528 18.68 15.13 -3.67
N LEU A 529 19.19 14.76 -4.86
CA LEU A 529 20.17 15.57 -5.60
C LEU A 529 19.61 16.95 -5.97
N THR A 530 18.43 16.99 -6.57
CA THR A 530 17.86 18.23 -7.09
C THR A 530 17.38 19.16 -5.98
N GLU A 531 16.81 18.62 -4.90
CA GLU A 531 16.39 19.41 -3.74
C GLU A 531 17.58 19.97 -2.94
N LEU A 532 18.63 19.16 -2.73
CA LEU A 532 19.87 19.67 -2.12
C LEU A 532 20.55 20.71 -3.00
N ARG A 533 20.56 20.51 -4.33
CA ARG A 533 21.13 21.48 -5.26
C ARG A 533 20.41 22.82 -5.19
N ALA A 534 19.09 22.81 -5.07
CA ALA A 534 18.30 24.04 -4.91
C ALA A 534 18.67 24.80 -3.63
N LYS A 535 18.93 24.10 -2.52
CA LYS A 535 19.31 24.70 -1.23
C LYS A 535 20.80 25.01 -1.08
N ILE A 536 21.67 24.35 -1.84
CA ILE A 536 23.13 24.52 -1.83
C ILE A 536 23.61 24.92 -3.24
N PRO A 537 23.41 26.19 -3.66
CA PRO A 537 23.71 26.62 -5.02
C PRO A 537 25.19 26.95 -5.25
N ASN A 538 25.99 27.13 -4.20
CA ASN A 538 27.32 27.75 -4.25
C ASN A 538 28.50 26.78 -4.09
N ILE A 539 28.28 25.57 -3.56
CA ILE A 539 29.32 24.56 -3.36
C ILE A 539 29.20 23.49 -4.45
N MET A 540 30.31 23.04 -5.02
CA MET A 540 30.29 21.95 -6.01
C MET A 540 29.79 20.65 -5.37
N PHE A 541 28.96 19.89 -6.09
CA PHE A 541 28.60 18.54 -5.65
C PHE A 541 29.51 17.51 -6.30
N GLN A 542 30.07 16.65 -5.46
CA GLN A 542 30.90 15.55 -5.86
C GLN A 542 30.13 14.24 -5.71
N MET A 543 30.36 13.33 -6.66
CA MET A 543 29.91 11.95 -6.55
C MET A 543 31.04 10.95 -6.74
N LEU A 544 30.90 9.79 -6.08
CA LEU A 544 31.74 8.63 -6.36
C LEU A 544 31.10 7.78 -7.47
N LEU A 545 31.81 7.62 -8.59
CA LEU A 545 31.36 6.88 -9.76
C LEU A 545 32.33 5.73 -10.08
N ARG A 546 31.81 4.52 -10.24
CA ARG A 546 32.61 3.39 -10.74
C ARG A 546 32.61 3.41 -12.26
N GLY A 547 33.78 3.46 -12.88
CA GLY A 547 33.94 3.72 -14.32
C GLY A 547 33.13 2.80 -15.23
N SER A 548 33.15 1.49 -14.95
CA SER A 548 32.51 0.49 -15.79
C SER A 548 30.99 0.37 -15.55
N ASN A 549 30.50 0.76 -14.37
CA ASN A 549 29.15 0.38 -13.92
C ASN A 549 28.34 1.56 -13.35
N ALA A 550 28.84 2.79 -13.47
CA ALA A 550 28.28 3.99 -12.84
C ALA A 550 28.06 3.82 -11.32
N VAL A 551 26.81 3.64 -10.89
CA VAL A 551 26.40 3.43 -9.49
C VAL A 551 25.81 2.04 -9.26
N GLY A 552 25.73 1.19 -10.29
CA GLY A 552 25.12 -0.14 -10.23
C GLY A 552 26.09 -1.25 -9.79
N TYR A 553 25.60 -2.48 -9.62
CA TYR A 553 26.41 -3.63 -9.15
C TYR A 553 26.98 -4.52 -10.26
N THR A 554 26.38 -4.54 -11.45
CA THR A 554 26.82 -5.32 -12.63
C THR A 554 27.40 -4.40 -13.70
N ASN A 555 28.04 -4.95 -14.73
CA ASN A 555 28.46 -4.18 -15.90
C ASN A 555 27.26 -3.72 -16.71
N TYR A 556 27.36 -2.52 -17.28
CA TYR A 556 26.35 -1.95 -18.16
C TYR A 556 26.98 -1.59 -19.51
N PRO A 557 26.19 -1.60 -20.60
CA PRO A 557 26.66 -1.11 -21.88
C PRO A 557 26.98 0.40 -21.80
N ASP A 558 27.86 0.86 -22.69
CA ASP A 558 28.40 2.22 -22.65
C ASP A 558 27.33 3.31 -22.73
N ASN A 559 26.23 3.05 -23.45
CA ASN A 559 25.15 4.03 -23.57
C ASN A 559 24.45 4.29 -22.23
N VAL A 560 24.38 3.32 -21.32
CA VAL A 560 23.84 3.50 -19.96
C VAL A 560 24.78 4.36 -19.12
N VAL A 561 26.07 4.01 -19.08
CA VAL A 561 27.07 4.78 -18.31
C VAL A 561 27.12 6.23 -18.80
N ARG A 562 27.14 6.43 -20.12
CA ARG A 562 27.19 7.77 -20.71
C ARG A 562 25.94 8.59 -20.40
N SER A 563 24.77 7.99 -20.57
CA SER A 563 23.50 8.68 -20.32
C SER A 563 23.31 9.00 -18.84
N PHE A 564 23.77 8.12 -17.94
CA PHE A 564 23.79 8.39 -16.50
C PHE A 564 24.66 9.60 -16.14
N ILE A 565 25.88 9.69 -16.70
CA ILE A 565 26.77 10.83 -16.44
C ILE A 565 26.15 12.14 -16.94
N ARG A 566 25.57 12.14 -18.15
CA ARG A 566 24.87 13.31 -18.69
C ARG A 566 23.73 13.76 -17.80
N GLU A 567 22.86 12.84 -17.39
CA GLU A 567 21.70 13.16 -16.55
C GLU A 567 22.15 13.62 -15.15
N ALA A 568 23.15 12.98 -14.55
CA ALA A 568 23.74 13.42 -13.28
C ALA A 568 24.35 14.82 -13.38
N ALA A 569 25.05 15.13 -14.48
CA ALA A 569 25.62 16.45 -14.73
C ALA A 569 24.55 17.54 -14.88
N VAL A 570 23.44 17.22 -15.58
CA VAL A 570 22.28 18.10 -15.74
C VAL A 570 21.55 18.31 -14.40
N ALA A 571 21.36 17.25 -13.62
CA ALA A 571 20.67 17.31 -12.33
C ALA A 571 21.46 18.07 -11.25
N GLY A 572 22.79 18.17 -11.38
CA GLY A 572 23.60 19.07 -10.55
C GLY A 572 24.89 18.49 -9.98
N ILE A 573 25.38 17.35 -10.46
CA ILE A 573 26.73 16.86 -10.13
C ILE A 573 27.78 17.67 -10.89
N ASP A 574 28.85 18.04 -10.20
CA ASP A 574 29.91 18.91 -10.71
C ASP A 574 31.27 18.20 -10.79
N VAL A 575 31.56 17.33 -9.82
CA VAL A 575 32.79 16.55 -9.74
C VAL A 575 32.45 15.07 -9.77
N PHE A 576 32.98 14.35 -10.76
CA PHE A 576 32.86 12.91 -10.86
C PHE A 576 34.19 12.30 -10.47
N ARG A 577 34.23 11.71 -9.27
CA ARG A 577 35.38 10.89 -8.83
C ARG A 577 35.22 9.50 -9.42
N ILE A 578 35.98 9.24 -10.47
CA ILE A 578 35.88 8.03 -11.30
C ILE A 578 36.97 7.06 -10.87
N PHE A 579 36.57 5.88 -10.39
CA PHE A 579 37.50 4.83 -9.98
C PHE A 579 37.17 3.49 -10.64
N ASP A 580 38.17 2.61 -10.69
CA ASP A 580 38.01 1.20 -11.02
C ASP A 580 38.44 0.34 -9.82
N SER A 581 37.74 -0.76 -9.56
CA SER A 581 37.99 -1.57 -8.37
C SER A 581 39.32 -2.32 -8.37
N LEU A 582 39.98 -2.40 -9.53
CA LEU A 582 41.27 -3.06 -9.74
C LEU A 582 42.34 -2.07 -10.25
N ASN A 583 42.06 -0.76 -10.21
CA ASN A 583 42.87 0.30 -10.84
C ASN A 583 43.10 0.06 -12.34
N TRP A 584 42.16 -0.59 -13.02
CA TRP A 584 42.27 -0.86 -14.44
C TRP A 584 41.81 0.36 -15.25
N ILE A 585 42.76 1.07 -15.86
CA ILE A 585 42.50 2.32 -16.59
C ILE A 585 41.44 2.16 -17.68
N LYS A 586 41.47 1.04 -18.41
CA LYS A 586 40.49 0.75 -19.46
C LYS A 586 39.05 0.70 -18.92
N GLY A 587 38.87 0.30 -17.66
CA GLY A 587 37.58 0.34 -16.97
C GLY A 587 37.02 1.75 -16.72
N MET A 588 37.86 2.79 -16.79
CA MET A 588 37.48 4.18 -16.51
C MET A 588 37.30 5.05 -17.76
N GLU A 589 37.79 4.62 -18.93
CA GLU A 589 37.83 5.42 -20.17
C GLU A 589 36.48 6.02 -20.56
N VAL A 590 35.42 5.20 -20.58
CA VAL A 590 34.07 5.64 -20.98
C VAL A 590 33.53 6.74 -20.07
N ALA A 591 33.71 6.57 -18.76
CA ALA A 591 33.23 7.52 -17.78
C ALA A 591 34.04 8.82 -17.79
N ILE A 592 35.36 8.74 -17.95
CA ILE A 592 36.24 9.91 -18.07
C ILE A 592 35.86 10.71 -19.32
N ASP A 593 35.79 10.05 -20.47
CA ASP A 593 35.45 10.68 -21.75
C ASP A 593 34.09 11.40 -21.70
N GLU A 594 33.05 10.77 -21.15
CA GLU A 594 31.73 11.42 -21.06
C GLU A 594 31.69 12.57 -20.05
N THR A 595 32.42 12.46 -18.94
CA THR A 595 32.49 13.54 -17.95
C THR A 595 33.16 14.78 -18.53
N LEU A 596 34.26 14.60 -19.28
CA LEU A 596 34.94 15.67 -19.99
C LEU A 596 34.00 16.33 -21.02
N LYS A 597 33.27 15.53 -21.80
CA LYS A 597 32.27 16.01 -22.78
C LYS A 597 31.11 16.77 -22.14
N SER A 598 30.75 16.41 -20.92
CA SER A 598 29.68 17.07 -20.15
C SER A 598 30.11 18.40 -19.54
N GLY A 599 31.37 18.82 -19.72
CA GLY A 599 31.89 20.08 -19.18
C GLY A 599 32.02 20.09 -17.66
N LYS A 600 32.14 18.91 -17.04
CA LYS A 600 32.24 18.72 -15.59
C LYS A 600 33.67 18.30 -15.19
N ILE A 601 33.96 18.30 -13.89
CA ILE A 601 35.29 17.95 -13.39
C ILE A 601 35.43 16.42 -13.35
N ALA A 602 36.14 15.87 -14.32
CA ALA A 602 36.66 14.50 -14.27
C ALA A 602 37.83 14.39 -13.27
N GLU A 603 37.59 13.70 -12.16
CA GLU A 603 38.61 13.36 -11.17
C GLU A 603 38.90 11.85 -11.25
N ALA A 604 40.04 11.47 -11.82
CA ALA A 604 40.38 10.05 -11.98
C ALA A 604 41.12 9.53 -10.76
N CYS A 605 40.76 8.33 -10.32
CA CYS A 605 41.13 7.82 -9.02
C CYS A 605 42.04 6.60 -9.11
N VAL A 606 43.13 6.61 -8.35
CA VAL A 606 43.97 5.44 -8.07
C VAL A 606 43.70 4.98 -6.64
N CYS A 607 43.15 3.78 -6.50
CA CYS A 607 42.91 3.16 -5.20
C CYS A 607 44.24 2.72 -4.57
N TYR A 608 44.47 3.10 -3.31
CA TYR A 608 45.68 2.76 -2.57
C TYR A 608 45.52 1.42 -1.84
N THR A 609 46.51 0.53 -1.99
CA THR A 609 46.62 -0.74 -1.27
C THR A 609 48.09 -1.04 -0.95
N GLY A 610 48.33 -1.89 0.04
CA GLY A 610 49.68 -2.21 0.47
C GLY A 610 50.39 -1.07 1.21
N ASP A 611 51.71 -1.08 1.15
CA ASP A 611 52.55 -0.11 1.85
C ASP A 611 53.78 0.21 1.00
N ILE A 612 53.83 1.41 0.41
CA ILE A 612 54.96 1.83 -0.44
C ILE A 612 56.29 1.97 0.31
N LEU A 613 56.27 1.87 1.64
CA LEU A 613 57.47 1.84 2.47
C LEU A 613 57.97 0.41 2.71
N ASP A 614 57.13 -0.61 2.51
CA ASP A 614 57.53 -2.01 2.64
C ASP A 614 58.15 -2.53 1.33
N LYS A 615 59.48 -2.60 1.31
CA LYS A 615 60.23 -3.12 0.17
C LYS A 615 60.04 -4.61 -0.09
N LYS A 616 59.42 -5.38 0.82
CA LYS A 616 59.13 -6.80 0.62
C LYS A 616 57.83 -7.06 -0.14
N ARG A 617 56.96 -6.04 -0.26
CA ARG A 617 55.69 -6.11 -0.99
C ARG A 617 55.69 -5.05 -2.11
N ASP A 618 56.45 -5.33 -3.17
CA ASP A 618 56.79 -4.37 -4.23
C ASP A 618 55.81 -4.34 -5.42
N LYS A 619 54.76 -5.19 -5.42
CA LYS A 619 53.72 -5.18 -6.46
C LYS A 619 53.05 -3.81 -6.62
N TYR A 620 52.68 -3.18 -5.49
CA TYR A 620 52.09 -1.83 -5.45
C TYR A 620 53.13 -0.83 -4.91
N SER A 621 54.25 -0.71 -5.63
CA SER A 621 55.34 0.19 -5.29
C SER A 621 55.00 1.66 -5.58
N LEU A 622 55.87 2.58 -5.14
CA LEU A 622 55.76 4.00 -5.50
C LEU A 622 55.75 4.23 -7.02
N ASP A 623 56.54 3.45 -7.77
CA ASP A 623 56.61 3.52 -9.24
C ASP A 623 55.27 3.13 -9.89
N TYR A 624 54.59 2.11 -9.35
CA TYR A 624 53.25 1.74 -9.80
C TYR A 624 52.29 2.93 -9.74
N TYR A 625 52.21 3.60 -8.59
CA TYR A 625 51.31 4.75 -8.41
C TYR A 625 51.67 5.92 -9.33
N VAL A 626 52.96 6.26 -9.47
CA VAL A 626 53.42 7.35 -10.35
C VAL A 626 53.11 7.05 -11.82
N ARG A 627 53.39 5.83 -12.28
CA ARG A 627 53.11 5.44 -13.68
C ARG A 627 51.62 5.46 -13.98
N THR A 628 50.80 4.85 -13.13
CA THR A 628 49.33 4.85 -13.31
C THR A 628 48.78 6.28 -13.30
N ALA A 629 49.27 7.14 -12.41
CA ALA A 629 48.87 8.54 -12.38
C ALA A 629 49.22 9.32 -13.66
N LYS A 630 50.42 9.11 -14.21
CA LYS A 630 50.82 9.71 -15.50
C LYS A 630 49.98 9.21 -16.67
N GLU A 631 49.56 7.95 -16.66
CA GLU A 631 48.66 7.40 -17.68
C GLU A 631 47.28 8.06 -17.60
N LEU A 632 46.75 8.28 -16.39
CA LEU A 632 45.48 9.00 -16.20
C LEU A 632 45.57 10.47 -16.60
N GLU A 633 46.66 11.16 -16.27
CA GLU A 633 46.88 12.57 -16.67
C GLU A 633 46.84 12.73 -18.20
N LYS A 634 47.44 11.79 -18.95
CA LYS A 634 47.41 11.79 -20.42
C LYS A 634 46.01 11.67 -21.01
N MET A 635 45.03 11.20 -20.25
CA MET A 635 43.63 11.12 -20.68
C MET A 635 42.90 12.48 -20.55
N GLY A 636 43.56 13.52 -20.05
CA GLY A 636 42.98 14.87 -19.94
C GLY A 636 42.10 15.06 -18.70
N VAL A 637 42.27 14.21 -17.67
CA VAL A 637 41.56 14.36 -16.40
C VAL A 637 41.99 15.65 -15.70
N HIS A 638 41.08 16.28 -14.96
CA HIS A 638 41.34 17.57 -14.34
C HIS A 638 42.08 17.44 -13.01
N ILE A 639 41.79 16.39 -12.26
CA ILE A 639 42.29 16.13 -10.90
C ILE A 639 42.63 14.64 -10.80
N LEU A 640 43.73 14.32 -10.11
CA LEU A 640 44.04 12.95 -9.69
C LEU A 640 43.57 12.73 -8.25
N ALA A 641 42.79 11.69 -8.01
CA ALA A 641 42.47 11.24 -6.67
C ALA A 641 43.33 10.05 -6.24
N ILE A 642 43.80 10.06 -5.00
CA ILE A 642 44.32 8.88 -4.30
C ILE A 642 43.25 8.42 -3.33
N LYS A 643 42.62 7.28 -3.61
CA LYS A 643 41.57 6.71 -2.75
C LYS A 643 42.12 5.60 -1.89
N ASP A 644 42.48 5.95 -0.67
CA ASP A 644 42.80 5.01 0.40
C ASP A 644 41.52 4.56 1.12
N MET A 645 40.75 3.67 0.47
CA MET A 645 39.44 3.18 0.91
C MET A 645 39.43 2.42 2.25
N ALA A 646 40.60 2.03 2.76
CA ALA A 646 40.73 1.27 4.00
C ALA A 646 41.48 2.04 5.10
N GLY A 647 42.11 3.18 4.80
CA GLY A 647 42.93 3.90 5.78
C GLY A 647 44.31 3.28 5.99
N LEU A 648 44.91 2.75 4.92
CA LEU A 648 46.20 2.06 4.88
C LEU A 648 47.37 3.03 4.71
N LEU A 649 47.14 4.22 4.15
CA LEU A 649 48.18 5.18 3.86
C LEU A 649 48.68 5.81 5.17
N LYS A 650 49.81 5.29 5.67
CA LYS A 650 50.48 5.80 6.87
C LYS A 650 50.99 7.23 6.64
N PRO A 651 51.17 8.05 7.68
CA PRO A 651 51.55 9.45 7.51
C PRO A 651 52.86 9.67 6.72
N TYR A 652 53.91 8.89 7.01
CA TYR A 652 55.17 8.97 6.25
C TYR A 652 55.08 8.40 4.83
N ALA A 653 54.17 7.45 4.59
CA ALA A 653 53.89 6.98 3.23
C ALA A 653 53.15 8.06 2.43
N ALA A 654 52.22 8.79 3.06
CA ALA A 654 51.55 9.92 2.45
C ALA A 654 52.54 11.02 2.03
N ASP A 655 53.45 11.42 2.92
CA ASP A 655 54.48 12.41 2.57
C ASP A 655 55.27 11.97 1.32
N LYS A 656 55.78 10.73 1.32
CA LYS A 656 56.57 10.20 0.21
C LYS A 656 55.77 10.08 -1.09
N LEU A 657 54.54 9.58 -1.02
CA LEU A 657 53.67 9.40 -2.18
C LEU A 657 53.29 10.74 -2.79
N ILE A 658 52.80 11.67 -1.97
CA ILE A 658 52.31 12.97 -2.44
C ILE A 658 53.46 13.79 -3.02
N ARG A 659 54.64 13.84 -2.38
CA ARG A 659 55.81 14.54 -2.95
C ARG A 659 56.20 13.99 -4.32
N ALA A 660 56.22 12.66 -4.45
CA ALA A 660 56.53 12.03 -5.74
C ALA A 660 55.51 12.40 -6.81
N LEU A 661 54.21 12.32 -6.50
CA LEU A 661 53.16 12.67 -7.46
C LEU A 661 53.17 14.17 -7.82
N LYS A 662 53.37 15.07 -6.85
CA LYS A 662 53.46 16.52 -7.11
C LYS A 662 54.67 16.91 -7.95
N ASN A 663 55.76 16.15 -7.88
CA ASN A 663 56.94 16.36 -8.73
C ASN A 663 56.75 15.87 -10.17
N GLU A 664 55.85 14.89 -10.36
CA GLU A 664 55.73 14.14 -11.61
C GLU A 664 54.50 14.52 -12.44
N LEU A 665 53.50 15.16 -11.83
CA LEU A 665 52.23 15.52 -12.44
C LEU A 665 52.03 17.03 -12.47
N SER A 666 51.30 17.49 -13.47
CA SER A 666 50.90 18.89 -13.61
C SER A 666 49.53 19.19 -13.02
N ILE A 667 48.67 18.18 -12.83
CA ILE A 667 47.30 18.32 -12.30
C ILE A 667 47.25 18.30 -10.76
N PRO A 668 46.20 18.87 -10.13
CA PRO A 668 46.01 18.80 -8.68
C PRO A 668 45.79 17.37 -8.18
N ILE A 669 46.13 17.14 -6.91
CA ILE A 669 45.96 15.88 -6.21
C ILE A 669 44.93 16.03 -5.09
N HIS A 670 43.96 15.11 -5.09
CA HIS A 670 42.92 14.98 -4.10
C HIS A 670 43.16 13.70 -3.27
N LEU A 671 43.48 13.83 -1.99
CA LEU A 671 43.65 12.69 -1.11
C LEU A 671 42.35 12.32 -0.41
N HIS A 672 41.95 11.08 -0.57
CA HIS A 672 40.85 10.47 0.17
C HIS A 672 41.41 9.35 1.05
N THR A 673 41.13 9.39 2.35
CA THR A 673 41.50 8.31 3.28
C THR A 673 40.39 8.10 4.33
N HIS A 674 40.43 6.96 5.00
CA HIS A 674 39.57 6.65 6.14
C HIS A 674 40.40 6.68 7.43
N ASP A 675 39.76 7.03 8.55
CA ASP A 675 40.39 7.10 9.86
C ASP A 675 40.32 5.77 10.63
N THR A 676 40.18 4.65 9.92
CA THR A 676 39.99 3.31 10.52
C THR A 676 41.12 2.97 11.49
N SER A 677 42.34 3.40 11.18
CA SER A 677 43.53 3.18 12.01
C SER A 677 43.68 4.18 13.17
N GLY A 678 42.93 5.27 13.17
CA GLY A 678 43.13 6.44 14.04
C GLY A 678 44.27 7.36 13.60
N ASN A 679 44.89 7.13 12.45
CA ASN A 679 46.00 7.94 11.92
C ASN A 679 45.59 8.87 10.78
N GLY A 680 44.31 8.92 10.41
CA GLY A 680 43.86 9.62 9.22
C GLY A 680 44.10 11.12 9.25
N VAL A 681 43.89 11.78 10.40
CA VAL A 681 44.23 13.21 10.58
C VAL A 681 45.73 13.43 10.36
N ALA A 682 46.58 12.62 11.00
CA ALA A 682 48.03 12.72 10.84
C ALA A 682 48.48 12.48 9.38
N THR A 683 47.82 11.56 8.68
CA THR A 683 48.04 11.30 7.26
C THR A 683 47.70 12.52 6.40
N ILE A 684 46.58 13.19 6.66
CA ILE A 684 46.20 14.43 5.95
C ILE A 684 47.20 15.55 6.24
N LEU A 685 47.62 15.74 7.50
CA LEU A 685 48.60 16.78 7.86
C LEU A 685 49.94 16.57 7.15
N MET A 686 50.45 15.33 7.12
CA MET A 686 51.68 15.02 6.38
C MET A 686 51.50 15.19 4.87
N ALA A 687 50.35 14.83 4.32
CA ALA A 687 50.03 15.07 2.91
C ALA A 687 49.96 16.58 2.59
N ALA A 688 49.42 17.40 3.50
CA ALA A 688 49.36 18.85 3.37
C ALA A 688 50.76 19.47 3.31
N GLU A 689 51.67 19.03 4.18
CA GLU A 689 53.09 19.43 4.17
C GLU A 689 53.86 18.92 2.93
N ALA A 690 53.40 17.82 2.32
CA ALA A 690 53.89 17.33 1.05
C ALA A 690 53.30 18.06 -0.18
N GLY A 691 52.31 18.94 0.03
CA GLY A 691 51.72 19.77 -1.01
C GLY A 691 50.48 19.17 -1.69
N VAL A 692 49.75 18.25 -1.03
CA VAL A 692 48.43 17.79 -1.53
C VAL A 692 47.48 18.98 -1.63
N ASP A 693 46.70 19.05 -2.70
CA ASP A 693 45.87 20.23 -2.98
C ASP A 693 44.53 20.17 -2.23
N ILE A 694 43.91 18.98 -2.18
CA ILE A 694 42.58 18.75 -1.60
C ILE A 694 42.61 17.50 -0.73
N ALA A 695 41.87 17.50 0.39
CA ALA A 695 41.65 16.31 1.21
C ALA A 695 40.17 16.10 1.55
N ASP A 696 39.73 14.85 1.58
CA ASP A 696 38.41 14.48 2.08
C ASP A 696 38.40 14.40 3.61
N THR A 697 37.38 15.01 4.21
CA THR A 697 37.12 15.01 5.66
C THR A 697 35.62 14.92 5.93
N ALA A 698 35.21 14.60 7.15
CA ALA A 698 33.81 14.65 7.58
C ALA A 698 33.68 15.51 8.83
N PHE A 699 32.53 16.17 9.03
CA PHE A 699 32.28 16.93 10.27
C PHE A 699 32.46 16.03 11.50
N ASN A 700 32.96 16.59 12.60
CA ASN A 700 33.43 15.83 13.77
C ASN A 700 32.47 14.71 14.22
N SER A 701 31.18 15.01 14.35
CA SER A 701 30.12 14.08 14.77
C SER A 701 29.87 12.92 13.81
N MET A 702 30.33 13.04 12.56
CA MET A 702 30.22 12.04 11.49
C MET A 702 31.59 11.54 11.01
N SER A 703 32.65 11.82 11.77
CA SER A 703 34.04 11.45 11.45
C SER A 703 34.59 10.32 12.31
N GLY A 704 35.81 9.89 12.02
CA GLY A 704 36.53 8.89 12.80
C GLY A 704 36.02 7.46 12.60
N LEU A 705 36.64 6.50 13.28
CA LEU A 705 36.36 5.06 13.08
C LEU A 705 36.53 4.71 11.61
N THR A 706 35.56 4.06 10.98
CA THR A 706 35.59 3.74 9.54
C THR A 706 35.25 4.94 8.65
N SER A 707 34.89 6.11 9.19
CA SER A 707 34.63 7.34 8.41
C SER A 707 35.92 8.05 8.00
N GLN A 708 35.79 9.21 7.37
CA GLN A 708 36.91 10.11 7.08
C GLN A 708 37.48 10.75 8.35
N PRO A 709 38.70 11.30 8.27
CA PRO A 709 39.27 12.13 9.32
C PRO A 709 38.39 13.34 9.66
N ALA A 710 38.45 13.75 10.92
CA ALA A 710 37.70 14.86 11.49
C ALA A 710 38.03 16.21 10.83
N LEU A 711 37.05 16.80 10.13
CA LEU A 711 37.15 18.08 9.43
C LEU A 711 37.54 19.20 10.39
N ASN A 712 36.80 19.39 11.49
CA ASN A 712 37.06 20.46 12.44
C ASN A 712 38.47 20.30 13.04
N SER A 713 38.89 19.07 13.34
CA SER A 713 40.24 18.79 13.84
C SER A 713 41.34 19.14 12.83
N VAL A 714 41.16 18.86 11.55
CA VAL A 714 42.12 19.24 10.50
C VAL A 714 42.19 20.76 10.34
N VAL A 715 41.04 21.45 10.34
CA VAL A 715 40.98 22.92 10.28
C VAL A 715 41.71 23.54 11.47
N ALA A 716 41.43 23.08 12.69
CA ALA A 716 42.07 23.56 13.91
C ALA A 716 43.59 23.27 13.93
N ALA A 717 44.00 22.06 13.53
CA ALA A 717 45.41 21.66 13.55
C ALA A 717 46.28 22.43 12.55
N LEU A 718 45.69 22.90 11.44
CA LEU A 718 46.38 23.72 10.44
C LEU A 718 46.28 25.22 10.71
N GLU A 719 45.57 25.65 11.76
CA GLU A 719 45.50 27.05 12.14
C GLU A 719 46.91 27.61 12.40
N ASN A 720 47.18 28.81 11.89
CA ASN A 720 48.49 29.47 11.96
C ASN A 720 49.66 28.74 11.24
N THR A 721 49.35 27.78 10.36
CA THR A 721 50.34 27.16 9.47
C THR A 721 50.30 27.78 8.06
N SER A 722 51.28 27.46 7.21
CA SER A 722 51.29 27.87 5.81
C SER A 722 50.17 27.23 4.98
N ARG A 723 49.55 26.17 5.51
CA ARG A 723 48.49 25.37 4.87
C ARG A 723 47.10 25.61 5.49
N ALA A 724 46.94 26.63 6.34
CA ALA A 724 45.67 26.97 6.99
C ALA A 724 44.51 27.06 5.97
N THR A 725 43.39 26.40 6.27
CA THR A 725 42.24 26.25 5.34
C THR A 725 41.45 27.55 5.16
N GLY A 726 41.47 28.42 6.18
CA GLY A 726 40.69 29.66 6.22
C GLY A 726 39.19 29.44 6.50
N ILE A 727 38.79 28.22 6.84
CA ILE A 727 37.41 27.90 7.23
C ILE A 727 37.18 28.38 8.68
N ASN A 728 36.03 29.02 8.93
CA ASN A 728 35.66 29.48 10.26
C ASN A 728 35.29 28.29 11.16
N GLN A 729 36.02 28.12 12.28
CA GLN A 729 35.85 27.00 13.20
C GLN A 729 34.50 27.00 13.94
N ASP A 730 33.98 28.17 14.29
CA ASP A 730 32.70 28.30 15.00
C ASP A 730 31.54 27.94 14.05
N GLU A 731 31.56 28.44 12.82
CA GLU A 731 30.51 28.17 11.82
C GLU A 731 30.42 26.67 11.45
N ILE A 732 31.56 25.97 11.34
CA ILE A 732 31.55 24.51 11.10
C ILE A 732 31.24 23.68 12.34
N GLN A 733 31.38 24.25 13.54
CA GLN A 733 30.98 23.58 14.77
C GLN A 733 29.45 23.48 14.84
N GLU A 734 28.74 24.54 14.46
CA GLU A 734 27.27 24.54 14.35
C GLU A 734 26.73 23.43 13.42
N ILE A 735 27.41 23.18 12.29
CA ILE A 735 27.04 22.06 11.40
C ILE A 735 27.34 20.71 12.09
N ALA A 736 28.47 20.59 12.78
CA ALA A 736 28.83 19.36 13.48
C ALA A 736 27.85 19.04 14.62
N ASP A 737 27.37 20.05 15.35
CA ASP A 737 26.42 19.91 16.45
C ASP A 737 25.06 19.40 15.94
N TYR A 738 24.54 19.95 14.82
CA TYR A 738 23.35 19.41 14.17
C TYR A 738 23.48 17.90 13.87
N TRP A 739 24.61 17.48 13.28
CA TRP A 739 24.84 16.07 12.98
C TRP A 739 25.04 15.21 14.24
N SER A 740 25.48 15.81 15.35
CA SER A 740 25.55 15.15 16.66
C SER A 740 24.16 14.81 17.18
N ASP A 741 23.19 15.69 16.99
CA ASP A 741 21.80 15.46 17.38
C ASP A 741 21.09 14.44 16.46
N VAL A 742 21.44 14.44 15.16
CA VAL A 742 20.83 13.55 14.17
C VAL A 742 21.35 12.11 14.24
N ARG A 743 22.66 11.93 14.43
CA ARG A 743 23.32 10.60 14.39
C ARG A 743 22.68 9.55 15.32
N PRO A 744 22.25 9.85 16.57
CA PRO A 744 21.57 8.90 17.45
C PRO A 744 20.35 8.19 16.84
N ILE A 745 19.60 8.88 15.96
CA ILE A 745 18.43 8.32 15.24
C ILE A 745 18.82 7.10 14.39
N TYR A 746 20.08 7.02 13.97
CA TYR A 746 20.62 5.97 13.10
C TYR A 746 21.43 4.91 13.85
N SER A 747 21.42 4.93 15.19
CA SER A 747 22.27 4.09 16.05
C SER A 747 22.17 2.59 15.77
N GLN A 748 21.00 2.08 15.35
CA GLN A 748 20.81 0.67 15.00
C GLN A 748 21.64 0.20 13.79
N PHE A 749 22.17 1.12 12.99
CA PHE A 749 22.96 0.83 11.79
C PHE A 749 24.46 0.99 11.99
N GLU A 750 24.91 1.40 13.19
CA GLU A 750 26.32 1.67 13.49
C GLU A 750 27.20 0.43 13.34
N SER A 751 28.43 0.62 12.83
CA SER A 751 29.43 -0.45 12.61
C SER A 751 29.81 -1.26 13.87
N GLY A 752 29.52 -0.73 15.06
CA GLY A 752 29.85 -1.32 16.35
C GLY A 752 31.30 -1.12 16.81
N LEU A 753 32.16 -0.48 16.00
CA LEU A 753 33.48 -0.03 16.45
C LEU A 753 33.33 1.14 17.43
N LYS A 754 34.09 1.10 18.53
CA LYS A 754 34.13 2.19 19.53
C LYS A 754 35.38 3.06 19.43
N SER A 755 36.41 2.59 18.72
CA SER A 755 37.67 3.30 18.49
C SER A 755 38.30 2.81 17.17
N GLY A 756 39.31 3.54 16.69
CA GLY A 756 40.16 3.07 15.59
C GLY A 756 40.86 1.73 15.92
N THR A 757 41.29 1.03 14.87
CA THR A 757 41.96 -0.28 14.94
C THR A 757 43.11 -0.38 13.95
N ALA A 758 44.32 -0.68 14.45
CA ALA A 758 45.50 -0.92 13.62
C ALA A 758 45.44 -2.26 12.86
N GLU A 759 44.50 -3.16 13.19
CA GLU A 759 44.31 -4.42 12.47
C GLU A 759 43.98 -4.21 10.98
N VAL A 760 43.49 -3.02 10.61
CA VAL A 760 43.21 -2.67 9.21
C VAL A 760 44.47 -2.77 8.33
N TYR A 761 45.66 -2.48 8.85
CA TYR A 761 46.92 -2.66 8.13
C TYR A 761 47.25 -4.14 7.84
N LYS A 762 46.67 -5.06 8.61
CA LYS A 762 46.86 -6.50 8.43
C LYS A 762 45.85 -7.09 7.44
N TYR A 763 44.57 -6.77 7.62
CA TYR A 763 43.49 -7.40 6.85
C TYR A 763 43.06 -6.62 5.62
N GLU A 764 43.34 -5.30 5.60
CA GLU A 764 43.02 -4.40 4.49
C GLU A 764 41.54 -4.44 4.08
N ILE A 765 40.65 -4.57 5.08
CA ILE A 765 39.20 -4.55 4.89
C ILE A 765 38.75 -3.08 4.87
N PRO A 766 38.15 -2.58 3.76
CA PRO A 766 37.63 -1.22 3.67
C PRO A 766 36.51 -0.95 4.68
N GLY A 767 36.32 0.32 5.07
CA GLY A 767 35.33 0.70 6.08
C GLY A 767 33.92 0.17 5.80
N GLY A 768 33.39 0.42 4.59
CA GLY A 768 32.08 -0.09 4.20
C GLY A 768 31.96 -1.62 4.15
N GLN A 769 33.04 -2.35 3.87
CA GLN A 769 33.05 -3.81 3.96
C GLN A 769 33.09 -4.27 5.42
N TYR A 770 33.79 -3.55 6.29
CA TYR A 770 33.89 -3.89 7.71
C TYR A 770 32.53 -3.89 8.40
N SER A 771 31.74 -2.84 8.18
CA SER A 771 30.38 -2.70 8.72
C SER A 771 29.43 -3.80 8.20
N ASN A 772 29.67 -4.31 6.99
CA ASN A 772 28.84 -5.37 6.38
C ASN A 772 29.32 -6.80 6.69
N LEU A 773 30.63 -7.02 6.86
CA LEU A 773 31.22 -8.36 6.92
C LEU A 773 30.78 -9.12 8.18
N LYS A 774 30.71 -8.44 9.34
CA LYS A 774 30.31 -9.09 10.59
C LYS A 774 28.85 -9.59 10.55
N PRO A 775 27.84 -8.74 10.23
CA PRO A 775 26.47 -9.22 10.02
C PRO A 775 26.38 -10.35 8.97
N GLN A 776 27.15 -10.26 7.89
CA GLN A 776 27.19 -11.31 6.87
C GLN A 776 27.69 -12.65 7.44
N VAL A 777 28.79 -12.64 8.20
CA VAL A 777 29.35 -13.83 8.86
C VAL A 777 28.37 -14.42 9.88
N GLU A 778 27.68 -13.56 10.64
CA GLU A 778 26.65 -13.97 11.59
C GLU A 778 25.45 -14.62 10.90
N SER A 779 25.02 -14.11 9.74
CA SER A 779 23.91 -14.69 8.98
C SER A 779 24.18 -16.13 8.49
N PHE A 780 25.46 -16.51 8.33
CA PHE A 780 25.88 -17.88 8.02
C PHE A 780 26.08 -18.77 9.26
N GLY A 781 25.76 -18.29 10.47
CA GLY A 781 25.99 -19.01 11.73
C GLY A 781 27.45 -19.06 12.17
N LEU A 782 28.33 -18.27 11.54
CA LEU A 782 29.78 -18.27 11.74
C LEU A 782 30.26 -17.10 12.63
N GLY A 783 29.37 -16.40 13.33
CA GLY A 783 29.72 -15.23 14.15
C GLY A 783 30.83 -15.51 15.17
N HIS A 784 30.82 -16.70 15.79
CA HIS A 784 31.86 -17.14 16.73
C HIS A 784 33.24 -17.37 16.07
N LYS A 785 33.28 -17.55 14.74
CA LYS A 785 34.50 -17.71 13.92
C LYS A 785 34.93 -16.43 13.20
N PHE A 786 34.39 -15.26 13.56
CA PHE A 786 34.70 -14.00 12.87
C PHE A 786 36.22 -13.71 12.77
N LYS A 787 36.99 -14.06 13.81
CA LYS A 787 38.46 -13.93 13.78
C LYS A 787 39.10 -14.81 12.70
N GLU A 788 38.65 -16.05 12.54
CA GLU A 788 39.12 -16.95 11.48
C GLU A 788 38.78 -16.39 10.10
N VAL A 789 37.59 -15.79 9.93
CA VAL A 789 37.20 -15.14 8.67
C VAL A 789 38.10 -13.95 8.34
N LYS A 790 38.49 -13.12 9.33
CA LYS A 790 39.45 -12.02 9.10
C LYS A 790 40.82 -12.54 8.65
N GLU A 791 41.35 -13.59 9.30
CA GLU A 791 42.61 -14.22 8.87
C GLU A 791 42.49 -14.83 7.46
N MET A 792 41.35 -15.45 7.17
CA MET A 792 41.08 -16.00 5.85
C MET A 792 40.95 -14.89 4.79
N TYR A 793 40.41 -13.71 5.13
CA TYR A 793 40.34 -12.57 4.22
C TYR A 793 41.73 -12.15 3.71
N LYS A 794 42.72 -12.07 4.62
CA LYS A 794 44.12 -11.82 4.25
C LYS A 794 44.69 -12.94 3.38
N THR A 795 44.47 -14.20 3.78
CA THR A 795 44.91 -15.38 3.04
C THR A 795 44.35 -15.42 1.62
N VAL A 796 43.06 -15.10 1.45
CA VAL A 796 42.39 -15.02 0.16
C VAL A 796 43.00 -13.91 -0.70
N ASN A 797 43.28 -12.73 -0.14
CA ASN A 797 43.95 -11.66 -0.89
C ASN A 797 45.30 -12.12 -1.45
N GLU A 798 46.11 -12.83 -0.65
CA GLU A 798 47.38 -13.40 -1.10
C GLU A 798 47.16 -14.45 -2.20
N MET A 799 46.17 -15.34 -2.04
CA MET A 799 45.82 -16.36 -3.04
C MET A 799 45.37 -15.77 -4.37
N LEU A 800 44.67 -14.63 -4.36
CA LEU A 800 44.21 -13.92 -5.56
C LEU A 800 45.35 -13.14 -6.24
N GLY A 801 46.57 -13.19 -5.71
CA GLY A 801 47.74 -12.53 -6.25
C GLY A 801 47.97 -11.12 -5.71
N ASP A 802 47.42 -10.78 -4.54
CA ASP A 802 47.44 -9.46 -3.92
C ASP A 802 46.74 -8.37 -4.75
N ILE A 803 45.46 -8.10 -4.44
CA ILE A 803 44.59 -7.24 -5.25
C ILE A 803 44.21 -5.95 -4.52
N VAL A 804 43.81 -4.95 -5.31
CA VAL A 804 43.07 -3.80 -4.81
C VAL A 804 41.71 -4.28 -4.32
N LYS A 805 41.34 -3.91 -3.09
CA LYS A 805 40.12 -4.38 -2.40
C LYS A 805 39.17 -3.22 -2.13
N VAL A 806 38.25 -2.99 -3.05
CA VAL A 806 37.18 -1.98 -2.93
C VAL A 806 35.95 -2.52 -3.67
N THR A 807 34.74 -2.07 -3.37
CA THR A 807 33.53 -2.65 -3.98
C THR A 807 33.61 -2.68 -5.52
N PRO A 808 33.53 -3.86 -6.17
CA PRO A 808 33.06 -5.15 -5.63
C PRO A 808 34.17 -6.15 -5.27
N SER A 809 35.46 -5.87 -5.52
CA SER A 809 36.57 -6.79 -5.25
C SER A 809 36.75 -7.07 -3.75
N SER A 810 36.44 -6.13 -2.86
CA SER A 810 36.42 -6.39 -1.40
C SER A 810 35.34 -7.39 -1.00
N LYS A 811 34.15 -7.31 -1.62
CA LYS A 811 33.05 -8.26 -1.39
C LYS A 811 33.44 -9.67 -1.86
N LEU A 812 34.06 -9.76 -3.04
CA LEU A 812 34.64 -11.00 -3.54
C LEU A 812 35.55 -11.67 -2.50
N VAL A 813 36.51 -10.92 -1.95
CA VAL A 813 37.46 -11.45 -0.95
C VAL A 813 36.71 -11.90 0.30
N GLY A 814 35.71 -11.14 0.74
CA GLY A 814 34.85 -11.50 1.87
C GLY A 814 34.05 -12.79 1.64
N ASP A 815 33.35 -12.90 0.51
CA ASP A 815 32.54 -14.06 0.16
C ASP A 815 33.39 -15.32 0.07
N LEU A 816 34.57 -15.21 -0.57
CA LEU A 816 35.49 -16.34 -0.71
C LEU A 816 36.11 -16.72 0.65
N ALA A 817 36.41 -15.76 1.52
CA ALA A 817 36.89 -16.04 2.87
C ALA A 817 35.86 -16.76 3.73
N ILE A 818 34.60 -16.31 3.71
CA ILE A 818 33.48 -16.99 4.38
C ILE A 818 33.30 -18.41 3.83
N PHE A 819 33.31 -18.54 2.50
CA PHE A 819 33.18 -19.82 1.82
C PHE A 819 34.30 -20.80 2.22
N MET A 820 35.54 -20.33 2.29
CA MET A 820 36.67 -21.18 2.68
C MET A 820 36.58 -21.60 4.15
N VAL A 821 36.23 -20.69 5.07
CA VAL A 821 36.04 -21.02 6.49
C VAL A 821 34.88 -21.99 6.70
N LYS A 822 33.78 -21.83 5.96
CA LYS A 822 32.60 -22.70 6.05
C LYS A 822 32.88 -24.13 5.60
N ASN A 823 33.75 -24.31 4.60
CA ASN A 823 34.03 -25.58 3.97
C ASN A 823 35.40 -26.17 4.36
N ASP A 824 36.03 -25.65 5.41
CA ASP A 824 37.36 -26.06 5.91
C ASP A 824 38.43 -26.12 4.79
N LEU A 825 38.39 -25.10 3.90
CA LEU A 825 39.31 -24.96 2.77
C LEU A 825 40.54 -24.13 3.15
N THR A 826 41.69 -24.50 2.60
CA THR A 826 42.98 -23.82 2.75
C THR A 826 43.62 -23.61 1.37
N PRO A 827 44.60 -22.69 1.23
CA PRO A 827 45.33 -22.51 -0.04
C PRO A 827 45.90 -23.82 -0.61
N GLN A 828 46.29 -24.75 0.26
CA GLN A 828 46.90 -26.02 -0.13
C GLN A 828 45.87 -27.04 -0.62
N ASN A 829 44.65 -27.04 -0.05
CA ASN A 829 43.65 -28.07 -0.35
C ASN A 829 42.55 -27.61 -1.34
N ILE A 830 42.44 -26.31 -1.61
CA ILE A 830 41.38 -25.73 -2.43
C ILE A 830 41.40 -26.26 -3.87
N LEU A 831 42.60 -26.56 -4.41
CA LEU A 831 42.72 -27.09 -5.77
C LEU A 831 42.23 -28.54 -5.89
N GLU A 832 42.21 -29.29 -4.78
CA GLU A 832 41.73 -30.67 -4.76
C GLU A 832 40.27 -30.73 -4.32
N LYS A 833 39.97 -30.19 -3.14
CA LYS A 833 38.63 -30.21 -2.53
C LYS A 833 37.65 -29.25 -3.20
N GLY A 834 38.14 -28.17 -3.83
CA GLY A 834 37.29 -27.17 -4.46
C GLY A 834 36.66 -27.61 -5.78
N LYS A 835 37.20 -28.65 -6.44
CA LYS A 835 36.71 -29.12 -7.76
C LYS A 835 35.22 -29.52 -7.72
N SER A 836 34.79 -30.14 -6.63
CA SER A 836 33.40 -30.60 -6.45
C SER A 836 32.46 -29.54 -5.88
N LEU A 837 32.98 -28.36 -5.50
CA LEU A 837 32.19 -27.32 -4.86
C LEU A 837 31.71 -26.27 -5.88
N ALA A 838 30.64 -25.57 -5.51
CA ALA A 838 30.18 -24.38 -6.22
C ALA A 838 30.74 -23.14 -5.50
N PHE A 839 31.58 -22.38 -6.21
CA PHE A 839 32.15 -21.15 -5.67
C PHE A 839 31.12 -20.02 -5.63
N PRO A 840 31.30 -19.01 -4.76
CA PRO A 840 30.43 -17.83 -4.73
C PRO A 840 30.39 -17.12 -6.09
N ASP A 841 29.23 -16.59 -6.49
CA ASP A 841 29.06 -15.90 -7.78
C ASP A 841 30.03 -14.71 -7.95
N SER A 842 30.38 -14.03 -6.86
CA SER A 842 31.38 -12.96 -6.89
C SER A 842 32.77 -13.48 -7.30
N ALA A 843 33.17 -14.66 -6.83
CA ALA A 843 34.40 -15.34 -7.23
C ALA A 843 34.37 -15.76 -8.70
N VAL A 844 33.27 -16.33 -9.15
CA VAL A 844 33.08 -16.70 -10.56
C VAL A 844 33.18 -15.46 -11.45
N SER A 845 32.45 -14.39 -11.13
CA SER A 845 32.44 -13.13 -11.89
C SER A 845 33.82 -12.47 -11.93
N TYR A 846 34.58 -12.48 -10.83
CA TYR A 846 35.95 -11.98 -10.82
C TYR A 846 36.86 -12.76 -11.75
N PHE A 847 36.91 -14.09 -11.60
CA PHE A 847 37.79 -14.94 -12.41
C PHE A 847 37.38 -15.00 -13.87
N GLU A 848 36.10 -14.78 -14.17
CA GLU A 848 35.59 -14.67 -15.54
C GLU A 848 36.11 -13.39 -16.22
N GLY A 849 36.61 -12.40 -15.45
CA GLY A 849 37.05 -11.10 -15.97
C GLY A 849 35.94 -10.06 -15.98
N MET A 850 34.75 -10.37 -15.45
CA MET A 850 33.61 -9.46 -15.40
C MET A 850 33.81 -8.30 -14.40
N MET A 851 34.77 -8.38 -13.48
CA MET A 851 35.14 -7.24 -12.62
C MET A 851 36.29 -6.40 -13.21
N GLY A 852 36.74 -6.71 -14.42
CA GLY A 852 37.95 -6.15 -15.03
C GLY A 852 39.18 -7.03 -14.81
N GLN A 853 40.34 -6.51 -15.22
CA GLN A 853 41.61 -7.24 -15.20
C GLN A 853 42.47 -6.78 -14.02
N PRO A 854 42.89 -7.67 -13.11
CA PRO A 854 43.76 -7.31 -12.00
C PRO A 854 45.19 -7.03 -12.49
N PHE A 855 45.88 -6.09 -11.85
CA PHE A 855 47.30 -5.86 -12.11
C PHE A 855 48.10 -7.13 -11.82
N GLY A 856 48.86 -7.63 -12.81
CA GLY A 856 49.60 -8.89 -12.71
C GLY A 856 48.83 -10.16 -13.13
N GLY A 857 47.56 -10.04 -13.55
CA GLY A 857 46.75 -11.16 -14.05
C GLY A 857 46.14 -12.05 -12.97
N PHE A 858 45.41 -13.09 -13.40
CA PHE A 858 44.76 -14.05 -12.51
C PHE A 858 45.67 -15.26 -12.21
N PRO A 859 45.59 -15.84 -11.00
CA PRO A 859 46.20 -17.14 -10.72
C PRO A 859 45.54 -18.25 -11.56
N GLU A 860 46.23 -18.76 -12.58
CA GLU A 860 45.66 -19.64 -13.62
C GLU A 860 44.97 -20.91 -13.08
N GLU A 861 45.61 -21.61 -12.15
CA GLU A 861 45.07 -22.87 -11.60
C GLU A 861 43.80 -22.62 -10.77
N LEU A 862 43.76 -21.52 -10.02
CA LEU A 862 42.58 -21.13 -9.25
C LEU A 862 41.46 -20.64 -10.17
N GLN A 863 41.80 -19.89 -11.22
CA GLN A 863 40.86 -19.45 -12.25
C GLN A 863 40.16 -20.64 -12.92
N LYS A 864 40.92 -21.65 -13.37
CA LYS A 864 40.35 -22.87 -13.98
C LYS A 864 39.39 -23.59 -13.05
N ILE A 865 39.73 -23.73 -11.76
CA ILE A 865 38.88 -24.47 -10.81
C ILE A 865 37.59 -23.72 -10.48
N VAL A 866 37.65 -22.39 -10.37
CA VAL A 866 36.47 -21.57 -10.11
C VAL A 866 35.55 -21.53 -11.33
N LEU A 867 36.11 -21.36 -12.53
CA LEU A 867 35.33 -21.23 -13.77
C LEU A 867 34.83 -22.56 -14.33
N LYS A 868 35.54 -23.66 -14.06
CA LYS A 868 35.28 -24.97 -14.65
C LYS A 868 35.30 -24.86 -16.18
N ASP A 869 34.16 -25.05 -16.83
CA ASP A 869 34.04 -24.99 -18.29
C ASP A 869 33.74 -23.57 -18.83
N ARG A 870 33.60 -22.56 -17.96
CA ARG A 870 33.34 -21.18 -18.40
C ARG A 870 34.61 -20.54 -18.95
N MET A 871 34.47 -19.84 -20.08
CA MET A 871 35.58 -19.14 -20.74
C MET A 871 35.78 -17.74 -20.13
N PRO A 872 36.99 -17.38 -19.66
CA PRO A 872 37.26 -16.03 -19.17
C PRO A 872 37.35 -15.02 -20.33
N ILE A 873 37.04 -13.76 -20.01
CA ILE A 873 37.19 -12.61 -20.90
C ILE A 873 38.45 -11.81 -20.54
N THR A 874 39.07 -11.19 -21.54
CA THR A 874 40.25 -10.32 -21.39
C THR A 874 39.98 -8.88 -21.83
N THR A 875 38.82 -8.64 -22.43
CA THR A 875 38.34 -7.33 -22.86
C THR A 875 37.55 -6.64 -21.75
N ARG A 876 37.17 -5.38 -21.97
CA ARG A 876 36.33 -4.65 -21.00
C ARG A 876 34.91 -5.23 -21.05
N PRO A 877 34.30 -5.62 -19.93
CA PRO A 877 33.00 -6.31 -19.94
C PRO A 877 31.89 -5.56 -20.70
N GLY A 878 31.87 -4.22 -20.62
CA GLY A 878 30.90 -3.39 -21.34
C GLY A 878 31.00 -3.46 -22.86
N GLU A 879 32.14 -3.88 -23.43
CA GLU A 879 32.31 -4.08 -24.88
C GLU A 879 31.56 -5.31 -25.40
N LEU A 880 31.15 -6.21 -24.50
CA LEU A 880 30.43 -7.45 -24.82
C LEU A 880 28.91 -7.30 -24.66
N LEU A 881 28.44 -6.16 -24.14
CA LEU A 881 27.04 -5.92 -23.86
C LEU A 881 26.40 -5.12 -24.98
N GLU A 882 25.25 -5.60 -25.45
CA GLU A 882 24.41 -4.85 -26.39
C GLU A 882 23.92 -3.54 -25.75
N PRO A 883 23.78 -2.45 -26.53
CA PRO A 883 23.22 -1.20 -26.04
C PRO A 883 21.84 -1.40 -25.40
N ALA A 884 21.61 -0.76 -24.25
CA ALA A 884 20.29 -0.80 -23.61
C ALA A 884 19.24 -0.04 -24.45
N ASP A 885 18.06 -0.63 -24.61
CA ASP A 885 16.93 0.01 -25.29
C ASP A 885 16.10 0.84 -24.30
N PHE A 886 16.36 2.15 -24.27
CA PHE A 886 15.63 3.08 -23.40
C PHE A 886 14.16 3.24 -23.77
N GLY A 887 13.80 3.10 -25.05
CA GLY A 887 12.41 3.20 -25.51
C GLY A 887 11.58 2.01 -25.06
N ALA A 888 12.17 0.81 -25.04
CA ALA A 888 11.55 -0.38 -24.47
C ALA A 888 11.32 -0.24 -22.95
N ILE A 889 12.30 0.30 -22.22
CA ILE A 889 12.16 0.57 -20.77
C ILE A 889 11.06 1.61 -20.51
N GLU A 890 11.03 2.70 -21.27
CA GLU A 890 9.98 3.72 -21.18
C GLU A 890 8.59 3.10 -21.39
N THR A 891 8.43 2.30 -22.46
CA THR A 891 7.17 1.61 -22.77
C THR A 891 6.76 0.67 -21.63
N LEU A 892 7.71 -0.11 -21.09
CA LEU A 892 7.45 -1.01 -19.96
C LEU A 892 6.94 -0.25 -18.73
N LEU A 893 7.57 0.88 -18.38
CA LEU A 893 7.16 1.70 -17.24
C LEU A 893 5.77 2.32 -17.44
N GLN A 894 5.46 2.78 -18.66
CA GLN A 894 4.14 3.31 -19.02
C GLN A 894 3.06 2.23 -18.98
N GLU A 895 3.32 1.05 -19.53
CA GLU A 895 2.32 -0.02 -19.66
C GLU A 895 2.07 -0.74 -18.33
N ARG A 896 3.13 -1.09 -17.60
CA ARG A 896 3.03 -1.88 -16.36
C ARG A 896 2.71 -1.03 -15.14
N PHE A 897 3.37 0.12 -14.99
CA PHE A 897 3.24 0.97 -13.79
C PHE A 897 2.33 2.19 -14.00
N LYS A 898 1.86 2.44 -15.23
CA LYS A 898 0.96 3.56 -15.58
C LYS A 898 1.50 4.94 -15.18
N ILE A 899 2.83 5.08 -15.19
CA ILE A 899 3.52 6.35 -14.97
C ILE A 899 3.98 6.96 -16.29
N LYS A 900 4.23 8.27 -16.31
CA LYS A 900 4.94 8.93 -17.41
C LYS A 900 6.41 9.06 -16.98
N PRO A 901 7.29 8.11 -17.36
CA PRO A 901 8.67 8.12 -16.90
C PRO A 901 9.45 9.25 -17.57
N ASP A 902 10.45 9.78 -16.87
CA ASP A 902 11.50 10.59 -17.47
C ASP A 902 12.81 9.77 -17.65
N MET A 903 13.87 10.42 -18.14
CA MET A 903 15.16 9.74 -18.35
C MET A 903 15.78 9.23 -17.03
N ARG A 904 15.48 9.87 -15.89
CA ARG A 904 15.99 9.45 -14.58
C ARG A 904 15.32 8.15 -14.14
N ASP A 905 14.02 8.03 -14.36
CA ASP A 905 13.28 6.78 -14.13
C ASP A 905 13.81 5.65 -15.01
N VAL A 906 14.02 5.94 -16.30
CA VAL A 906 14.57 4.97 -17.27
C VAL A 906 15.96 4.51 -16.86
N LEU A 907 16.84 5.43 -16.45
CA LEU A 907 18.20 5.09 -16.01
C LEU A 907 18.20 4.36 -14.66
N SER A 908 17.34 4.76 -13.72
CA SER A 908 17.15 4.06 -12.45
C SER A 908 16.68 2.62 -12.68
N TYR A 909 15.74 2.41 -13.61
CA TYR A 909 15.32 1.05 -14.01
C TYR A 909 16.45 0.29 -14.71
N ALA A 910 17.17 0.91 -15.65
CA ALA A 910 18.28 0.27 -16.37
C ALA A 910 19.38 -0.21 -15.42
N LEU A 911 19.68 0.57 -14.37
CA LEU A 911 20.68 0.22 -13.36
C LEU A 911 20.14 -0.81 -12.36
N TYR A 912 18.89 -0.66 -11.94
CA TYR A 912 18.29 -1.41 -10.83
C TYR A 912 16.83 -1.81 -11.08
N PRO A 913 16.53 -2.71 -12.04
CA PRO A 913 15.15 -3.00 -12.46
C PRO A 913 14.26 -3.41 -11.28
N LYS A 914 14.64 -4.47 -10.57
CA LYS A 914 13.87 -5.01 -9.44
C LYS A 914 13.71 -4.01 -8.29
N VAL A 915 14.77 -3.25 -7.97
CA VAL A 915 14.73 -2.28 -6.85
C VAL A 915 13.80 -1.12 -7.19
N PHE A 916 13.86 -0.66 -8.44
CA PHE A 916 13.01 0.42 -8.90
C PHE A 916 11.55 -0.01 -8.98
N GLU A 917 11.26 -1.24 -9.43
CA GLU A 917 9.91 -1.82 -9.37
C GLU A 917 9.37 -1.86 -7.93
N GLU A 918 10.16 -2.40 -6.98
CA GLU A 918 9.79 -2.44 -5.55
C GLU A 918 9.58 -1.03 -4.95
N TYR A 919 10.36 -0.04 -5.40
CA TYR A 919 10.17 1.36 -5.02
C TYR A 919 8.86 1.94 -5.58
N LEU A 920 8.54 1.70 -6.86
CA LEU A 920 7.28 2.15 -7.45
C LEU A 920 6.06 1.51 -6.79
N GLU A 921 6.14 0.21 -6.47
CA GLU A 921 5.10 -0.49 -5.72
C GLU A 921 4.92 0.07 -4.30
N SER A 922 6.03 0.37 -3.62
CA SER A 922 6.02 1.01 -2.31
C SER A 922 5.41 2.41 -2.37
N ARG A 923 5.78 3.22 -3.37
CA ARG A 923 5.26 4.58 -3.56
C ARG A 923 3.78 4.58 -3.93
N LYS A 924 3.33 3.61 -4.73
CA LYS A 924 1.90 3.39 -5.00
C LYS A 924 1.14 3.05 -3.73
N THR A 925 1.69 2.17 -2.90
CA THR A 925 1.03 1.71 -1.67
C THR A 925 0.98 2.79 -0.59
N TYR A 926 2.13 3.38 -0.25
CA TYR A 926 2.28 4.24 0.93
C TYR A 926 2.34 5.73 0.60
N GLY A 927 2.40 6.12 -0.67
CA GLY A 927 2.69 7.49 -1.08
C GLY A 927 4.18 7.83 -0.95
N ASP A 928 4.47 9.13 -0.86
CA ASP A 928 5.84 9.63 -0.66
C ASP A 928 6.22 9.63 0.82
N LEU A 929 7.13 8.75 1.19
CA LEU A 929 7.65 8.62 2.56
C LEU A 929 8.90 9.48 2.81
N SER A 930 9.45 10.15 1.80
CA SER A 930 10.71 10.92 1.93
C SER A 930 10.59 12.07 2.93
N ARG A 931 9.40 12.68 3.05
CA ARG A 931 9.09 13.79 3.96
C ARG A 931 8.76 13.36 5.38
N MET A 932 8.52 12.07 5.62
CA MET A 932 8.31 11.56 6.97
C MET A 932 9.57 11.78 7.82
N ASN A 933 9.43 12.20 9.07
CA ASN A 933 10.58 12.39 9.97
C ASN A 933 11.31 11.06 10.24
N SER A 934 12.64 11.09 10.31
CA SER A 934 13.46 9.87 10.45
C SER A 934 13.14 9.01 11.68
N PRO A 935 12.89 9.58 12.88
CA PRO A 935 12.45 8.78 14.03
C PRO A 935 11.13 8.03 13.77
N VAL A 936 10.19 8.65 13.04
CA VAL A 936 8.92 8.01 12.67
C VAL A 936 9.13 6.92 11.63
N PHE A 937 10.00 7.17 10.64
CA PHE A 937 10.29 6.22 9.58
C PHE A 937 10.97 4.93 10.11
N PHE A 938 11.89 5.05 11.07
CA PHE A 938 12.61 3.89 11.60
C PHE A 938 11.91 3.23 12.79
N ASP A 939 11.40 4.00 13.75
CA ASP A 939 10.91 3.46 15.02
C ASP A 939 9.38 3.52 15.16
N GLY A 940 8.69 4.23 14.26
CA GLY A 940 7.27 4.56 14.38
C GLY A 940 7.01 5.65 15.43
N ILE A 941 5.94 5.48 16.19
CA ILE A 941 5.56 6.41 17.27
C ILE A 941 5.22 5.63 18.54
N ALA A 942 5.47 6.22 19.70
CA ALA A 942 5.11 5.66 21.00
C ALA A 942 3.63 5.90 21.34
N GLU A 943 3.07 5.11 22.26
CA GLU A 943 1.72 5.35 22.76
C GLU A 943 1.62 6.75 23.39
N GLY A 944 0.62 7.53 22.94
CA GLY A 944 0.41 8.92 23.32
C GLY A 944 1.17 9.95 22.47
N GLU A 945 2.17 9.53 21.68
CA GLU A 945 2.94 10.42 20.81
C GLU A 945 2.13 10.88 19.60
N ILE A 946 2.36 12.13 19.19
CA ILE A 946 1.79 12.74 18.00
C ILE A 946 2.91 12.97 16.99
N CYS A 947 2.68 12.59 15.74
CA CYS A 947 3.55 12.96 14.63
C CYS A 947 2.78 13.61 13.50
N GLU A 948 3.50 14.43 12.73
CA GLU A 948 3.04 15.00 11.49
C GLU A 948 3.66 14.23 10.33
N VAL A 949 2.82 13.76 9.41
CA VAL A 949 3.25 13.11 8.17
C VAL A 949 2.74 13.93 7.01
N GLU A 950 3.66 14.60 6.31
CA GLU A 950 3.37 15.29 5.07
C GLU A 950 3.30 14.26 3.93
N VAL A 951 2.12 14.11 3.33
CA VAL A 951 1.86 13.16 2.24
C VAL A 951 1.85 13.81 0.86
N GLY A 952 2.01 15.13 0.83
CA GLY A 952 2.08 15.95 -0.37
C GLY A 952 1.95 17.43 0.00
N GLU A 953 2.20 18.28 -0.98
CA GLU A 953 2.17 19.74 -0.77
C GLU A 953 0.80 20.19 -0.22
N GLY A 954 0.81 20.84 0.94
CA GLY A 954 -0.39 21.30 1.66
C GLY A 954 -1.24 20.18 2.27
N LYS A 955 -0.74 18.93 2.32
CA LYS A 955 -1.44 17.77 2.89
C LYS A 955 -0.61 17.15 4.02
N THR A 956 -0.96 17.51 5.24
CA THR A 956 -0.36 16.95 6.46
C THR A 956 -1.38 16.13 7.23
N MET A 957 -0.98 14.94 7.66
CA MET A 957 -1.74 14.13 8.60
C MET A 957 -1.14 14.27 9.99
N ILE A 958 -1.97 14.65 10.96
CA ILE A 958 -1.62 14.63 12.38
C ILE A 958 -2.05 13.26 12.90
N ILE A 959 -1.08 12.41 13.23
CA ILE A 959 -1.31 11.03 13.64
C ILE A 959 -0.88 10.89 15.10
N LYS A 960 -1.76 10.36 15.94
CA LYS A 960 -1.46 9.99 17.31
C LYS A 960 -1.66 8.49 17.50
N LEU A 961 -0.69 7.80 18.08
CA LEU A 961 -0.91 6.41 18.51
C LEU A 961 -1.62 6.44 19.87
N VAL A 962 -2.84 5.89 19.92
CA VAL A 962 -3.65 5.87 21.13
C VAL A 962 -3.33 4.64 21.97
N ARG A 963 -3.27 3.45 21.34
CA ARG A 963 -3.08 2.18 22.04
C ARG A 963 -2.62 1.07 21.10
N ILE A 964 -1.81 0.15 21.62
CA ILE A 964 -1.44 -1.12 21.00
C ILE A 964 -2.22 -2.25 21.67
N GLY A 965 -3.08 -2.92 20.92
CA GLY A 965 -3.87 -4.05 21.39
C GLY A 965 -3.06 -5.30 21.72
N LYS A 966 -3.70 -6.21 22.46
CA LYS A 966 -3.16 -7.56 22.69
C LYS A 966 -3.21 -8.37 21.40
N VAL A 967 -2.27 -9.30 21.26
CA VAL A 967 -2.28 -10.27 20.16
C VAL A 967 -3.46 -11.22 20.29
N ASP A 968 -4.18 -11.45 19.20
CA ASP A 968 -5.27 -12.41 19.15
C ASP A 968 -4.78 -13.84 18.82
N LYS A 969 -5.72 -14.78 18.63
CA LYS A 969 -5.40 -16.20 18.34
C LYS A 969 -4.72 -16.40 16.99
N GLU A 970 -4.93 -15.48 16.05
CA GLU A 970 -4.39 -15.53 14.69
C GLU A 970 -3.02 -14.84 14.59
N GLY A 971 -2.59 -14.16 15.65
CA GLY A 971 -1.33 -13.42 15.69
C GLY A 971 -1.49 -11.95 15.34
N ILE A 972 -2.71 -11.42 15.29
CA ILE A 972 -3.01 -10.04 14.90
C ILE A 972 -3.13 -9.16 16.15
N ARG A 973 -2.55 -7.96 16.09
CA ARG A 973 -2.78 -6.87 17.05
C ARG A 973 -3.61 -5.78 16.39
N LEU A 974 -4.61 -5.29 17.10
CA LEU A 974 -5.33 -4.08 16.72
C LEU A 974 -4.59 -2.87 17.28
N VAL A 975 -4.20 -1.95 16.41
CA VAL A 975 -3.48 -0.72 16.76
C VAL A 975 -4.40 0.46 16.56
N ASP A 976 -4.66 1.20 17.64
CA ASP A 976 -5.58 2.34 17.66
C ASP A 976 -4.81 3.63 17.43
N PHE A 977 -5.17 4.36 16.39
CA PHE A 977 -4.66 5.68 16.06
C PHE A 977 -5.77 6.74 16.16
N GLU A 978 -5.36 7.99 16.30
CA GLU A 978 -6.20 9.16 16.03
C GLU A 978 -5.56 9.95 14.88
N VAL A 979 -6.30 10.16 13.80
CA VAL A 979 -5.84 10.91 12.61
C VAL A 979 -6.69 12.15 12.44
N ASN A 980 -6.06 13.33 12.50
CA ASN A 980 -6.73 14.63 12.41
C ASN A 980 -7.95 14.73 13.35
N GLY A 981 -7.80 14.25 14.59
CA GLY A 981 -8.86 14.22 15.61
C GLY A 981 -9.83 13.04 15.52
N ASN A 982 -9.59 12.05 14.67
CA ASN A 982 -10.52 10.95 14.45
C ASN A 982 -9.95 9.57 14.75
N PRO A 983 -10.69 8.68 15.44
CA PRO A 983 -10.21 7.33 15.75
C PRO A 983 -10.11 6.44 14.50
N ARG A 984 -9.09 5.59 14.51
CA ARG A 984 -8.77 4.57 13.51
C ARG A 984 -8.24 3.33 14.20
N GLU A 985 -8.65 2.16 13.73
CA GLU A 985 -8.16 0.87 14.21
C GLU A 985 -7.52 0.16 13.01
N ILE A 986 -6.27 -0.28 13.14
CA ILE A 986 -5.53 -0.99 12.08
C ILE A 986 -5.05 -2.34 12.60
N ALA A 987 -5.35 -3.40 11.85
CA ALA A 987 -4.88 -4.75 12.15
C ALA A 987 -3.45 -4.97 11.62
N ILE A 988 -2.53 -5.34 12.51
CA ILE A 988 -1.12 -5.64 12.21
C ILE A 988 -0.79 -7.06 12.66
N LEU A 989 -0.17 -7.85 11.78
CA LEU A 989 0.31 -9.18 12.12
C LEU A 989 1.59 -9.06 12.96
N ASP A 990 1.58 -9.60 14.19
CA ASP A 990 2.76 -9.71 15.05
C ASP A 990 3.62 -10.89 14.56
N ARG A 991 4.74 -10.58 13.90
CA ARG A 991 5.66 -11.60 13.36
C ARG A 991 6.45 -12.32 14.45
N GLY A 992 6.47 -11.78 15.66
CA GLY A 992 7.00 -12.45 16.84
C GLY A 992 6.09 -13.55 17.36
N TYR A 993 4.81 -13.55 16.97
CA TYR A 993 3.84 -14.55 17.38
C TYR A 993 4.16 -15.92 16.75
N LYS A 994 4.64 -16.85 17.57
CA LYS A 994 4.72 -18.26 17.20
C LYS A 994 3.37 -18.92 17.46
N LYS A 995 2.69 -19.35 16.40
CA LYS A 995 1.49 -20.20 16.46
C LYS A 995 1.78 -21.42 17.35
N GLY A 996 1.37 -21.38 18.62
CA GLY A 996 1.72 -22.38 19.63
C GLY A 996 1.98 -21.86 21.04
N GLU A 997 2.12 -20.55 21.25
CA GLU A 997 2.21 -19.94 22.59
C GLU A 997 0.87 -19.41 23.13
N VAL A 998 -0.25 -19.96 22.66
CA VAL A 998 -1.37 -20.15 23.58
C VAL A 998 -0.89 -21.27 24.49
N ALA A 999 -0.75 -21.04 25.79
CA ALA A 999 -0.70 -22.14 26.75
C ALA A 999 -1.84 -23.08 26.35
N SER A 1000 -1.52 -24.21 25.71
CA SER A 1000 -2.53 -25.21 25.39
C SER A 1000 -3.20 -25.44 26.72
N VAL A 1001 -4.49 -25.11 26.81
CA VAL A 1001 -5.24 -25.43 28.02
C VAL A 1001 -5.15 -26.93 28.08
N THR A 1002 -4.26 -27.44 28.94
CA THR A 1002 -4.09 -28.87 29.16
C THR A 1002 -5.44 -29.35 29.63
N LEU A 1003 -6.20 -29.97 28.72
CA LEU A 1003 -7.50 -30.54 29.06
C LEU A 1003 -7.21 -31.79 29.86
N PHE A 1004 -7.81 -31.91 31.03
CA PHE A 1004 -7.72 -33.12 31.84
C PHE A 1004 -8.97 -33.97 31.58
N ALA A 1005 -8.82 -35.29 31.56
CA ALA A 1005 -9.96 -36.19 31.48
C ALA A 1005 -10.81 -36.06 32.75
N ASP A 1006 -12.13 -36.01 32.62
CA ASP A 1006 -13.03 -36.05 33.78
C ASP A 1006 -12.92 -37.43 34.47
N PRO A 1007 -12.48 -37.52 35.74
CA PRO A 1007 -12.35 -38.80 36.44
C PRO A 1007 -13.66 -39.58 36.58
N ASN A 1008 -14.82 -38.92 36.43
CA ASN A 1008 -16.14 -39.55 36.50
C ASN A 1008 -16.67 -40.01 35.14
N ASN A 1009 -15.94 -39.77 34.04
CA ASN A 1009 -16.34 -40.13 32.70
C ASN A 1009 -15.39 -41.19 32.11
N GLU A 1010 -15.79 -42.46 32.16
CA GLU A 1010 -14.99 -43.60 31.66
C GLU A 1010 -14.72 -43.56 30.15
N LYS A 1011 -15.39 -42.67 29.40
CA LYS A 1011 -15.18 -42.46 27.96
C LYS A 1011 -14.11 -41.39 27.66
N GLU A 1012 -13.59 -40.69 28.66
CA GLU A 1012 -12.47 -39.77 28.53
C GLU A 1012 -11.19 -40.42 29.06
N ILE A 1013 -10.25 -40.70 28.18
CA ILE A 1013 -9.03 -41.42 28.54
C ILE A 1013 -7.94 -40.41 28.90
N GLY A 1014 -7.56 -40.35 30.17
CA GLY A 1014 -6.45 -39.53 30.66
C GLY A 1014 -5.12 -40.28 30.71
N ALA A 1015 -4.00 -39.55 30.70
CA ALA A 1015 -2.68 -40.12 30.95
C ALA A 1015 -2.56 -40.59 32.41
N SER A 1016 -2.16 -41.84 32.64
CA SER A 1016 -2.00 -42.36 34.01
C SER A 1016 -0.68 -41.96 34.67
N ILE A 1017 0.29 -41.49 33.87
CA ILE A 1017 1.60 -41.01 34.31
C ILE A 1017 2.03 -39.81 33.46
N PRO A 1018 2.84 -38.88 34.00
CA PRO A 1018 3.46 -37.85 33.19
C PRO A 1018 4.63 -38.46 32.39
N GLY A 1019 4.76 -38.11 31.11
CA GLY A 1019 5.78 -38.70 30.25
C GLY A 1019 5.67 -38.23 28.81
N THR A 1020 6.44 -38.84 27.91
CA THR A 1020 6.39 -38.55 26.46
C THR A 1020 5.64 -39.67 25.76
N ILE A 1021 4.69 -39.33 24.88
CA ILE A 1021 4.01 -40.33 24.06
C ILE A 1021 4.99 -40.87 23.01
N THR A 1022 5.40 -42.12 23.12
CA THR A 1022 6.31 -42.74 22.15
C THR A 1022 5.58 -43.35 20.98
N LYS A 1023 4.35 -43.82 21.20
CA LYS A 1023 3.58 -44.48 20.14
C LYS A 1023 2.08 -44.40 20.35
N ILE A 1024 1.34 -44.13 19.28
CA ILE A 1024 -0.12 -44.17 19.26
C ILE A 1024 -0.56 -45.45 18.52
N LEU A 1025 -1.42 -46.25 19.13
CA LEU A 1025 -1.79 -47.60 18.66
C LEU A 1025 -3.17 -47.67 17.98
N VAL A 1026 -3.97 -46.59 18.05
CA VAL A 1026 -5.33 -46.50 17.51
C VAL A 1026 -5.53 -45.18 16.76
N LYS A 1027 -6.50 -45.12 15.83
CA LYS A 1027 -6.81 -43.91 15.04
C LYS A 1027 -8.21 -43.37 15.32
N ASP A 1028 -8.44 -42.10 14.98
CA ASP A 1028 -9.79 -41.51 14.98
C ASP A 1028 -10.75 -42.33 14.12
N GLY A 1029 -11.91 -42.65 14.69
CA GLY A 1029 -12.95 -43.48 14.08
C GLY A 1029 -12.79 -44.99 14.29
N GLU A 1030 -11.71 -45.46 14.93
CA GLU A 1030 -11.48 -46.87 15.19
C GLU A 1030 -12.26 -47.38 16.43
N THR A 1031 -12.82 -48.60 16.34
CA THR A 1031 -13.54 -49.22 17.45
C THR A 1031 -12.58 -49.99 18.34
N VAL A 1032 -12.57 -49.68 19.64
CA VAL A 1032 -11.69 -50.30 20.63
C VAL A 1032 -12.48 -51.14 21.63
N LYS A 1033 -11.86 -52.23 22.12
CA LYS A 1033 -12.42 -53.09 23.18
C LYS A 1033 -11.91 -52.65 24.55
N ALA A 1034 -12.68 -52.94 25.61
CA ALA A 1034 -12.17 -52.82 26.97
C ALA A 1034 -10.91 -53.70 27.14
N GLY A 1035 -9.86 -53.13 27.75
CA GLY A 1035 -8.53 -53.73 27.91
C GLY A 1035 -7.60 -53.60 26.71
N GLN A 1036 -8.01 -52.98 25.60
CA GLN A 1036 -7.15 -52.77 24.43
C GLN A 1036 -6.16 -51.62 24.66
N SER A 1037 -4.89 -51.81 24.32
CA SER A 1037 -3.86 -50.75 24.39
C SER A 1037 -4.10 -49.67 23.34
N LEU A 1038 -4.05 -48.41 23.78
CA LEU A 1038 -4.38 -47.22 22.98
C LEU A 1038 -3.14 -46.39 22.66
N VAL A 1039 -2.30 -46.12 23.67
CA VAL A 1039 -1.11 -45.26 23.57
C VAL A 1039 0.00 -45.79 24.47
N VAL A 1040 1.26 -45.59 24.09
CA VAL A 1040 2.44 -45.89 24.91
C VAL A 1040 3.07 -44.58 25.39
N ILE A 1041 3.25 -44.46 26.70
CA ILE A 1041 3.90 -43.31 27.35
C ILE A 1041 5.22 -43.79 27.95
N GLU A 1042 6.31 -43.12 27.61
CA GLU A 1042 7.62 -43.31 28.24
C GLU A 1042 7.84 -42.29 29.34
N ALA A 1043 8.16 -42.78 30.54
CA ALA A 1043 8.61 -41.97 31.65
C ALA A 1043 9.81 -42.65 32.32
N MET A 1044 10.89 -41.90 32.59
CA MET A 1044 12.10 -42.43 33.25
C MET A 1044 12.67 -43.71 32.58
N LYS A 1045 12.66 -43.79 31.24
CA LYS A 1045 13.10 -44.95 30.43
C LYS A 1045 12.25 -46.21 30.61
N MET A 1046 11.05 -46.08 31.18
CA MET A 1046 10.06 -47.15 31.28
C MET A 1046 8.86 -46.83 30.38
N GLU A 1047 8.49 -47.77 29.51
CA GLU A 1047 7.31 -47.67 28.67
C GLU A 1047 6.07 -48.23 29.39
N THR A 1048 5.00 -47.44 29.44
CA THR A 1048 3.71 -47.81 30.02
C THR A 1048 2.62 -47.73 28.96
N GLN A 1049 1.85 -48.80 28.80
CA GLN A 1049 0.72 -48.81 27.85
C GLN A 1049 -0.55 -48.35 28.55
N ILE A 1050 -1.24 -47.38 27.96
CA ILE A 1050 -2.56 -46.92 28.39
C ILE A 1050 -3.61 -47.76 27.69
N MET A 1051 -4.47 -48.42 28.46
CA MET A 1051 -5.51 -49.31 27.95
C MET A 1051 -6.90 -48.67 28.09
N SER A 1052 -7.82 -49.05 27.21
CA SER A 1052 -9.22 -48.61 27.28
C SER A 1052 -9.95 -49.27 28.45
N PRO A 1053 -10.61 -48.53 29.37
CA PRO A 1053 -11.42 -49.12 30.43
C PRO A 1053 -12.75 -49.69 29.90
N VAL A 1054 -13.28 -49.12 28.81
CA VAL A 1054 -14.56 -49.50 28.19
C VAL A 1054 -14.41 -49.79 26.70
N ALA A 1055 -15.40 -50.45 26.09
CA ALA A 1055 -15.48 -50.56 24.64
C ALA A 1055 -16.17 -49.32 24.07
N GLY A 1056 -15.69 -48.81 22.93
CA GLY A 1056 -16.23 -47.59 22.31
C GLY A 1056 -15.53 -47.25 21.01
N LYS A 1057 -16.00 -46.21 20.32
CA LYS A 1057 -15.37 -45.71 19.09
C LYS A 1057 -14.58 -44.44 19.39
N VAL A 1058 -13.33 -44.35 18.93
CA VAL A 1058 -12.50 -43.15 19.12
C VAL A 1058 -13.10 -41.99 18.32
N ILE A 1059 -13.58 -40.95 19.01
CA ILE A 1059 -14.17 -39.76 18.37
C ILE A 1059 -13.08 -38.73 18.05
N ASN A 1060 -12.14 -38.56 18.99
CA ASN A 1060 -11.13 -37.51 18.90
C ASN A 1060 -9.89 -37.90 19.72
N MET A 1061 -8.75 -37.92 19.05
CA MET A 1061 -7.42 -38.04 19.63
C MET A 1061 -6.81 -36.66 19.88
N CYS A 1062 -6.57 -36.34 21.15
CA CYS A 1062 -6.17 -35.02 21.62
C CYS A 1062 -4.65 -34.80 21.69
N VAL A 1063 -3.85 -35.82 21.35
CA VAL A 1063 -2.39 -35.85 21.53
C VAL A 1063 -1.66 -36.41 20.31
N LYS A 1064 -0.35 -36.12 20.19
CA LYS A 1064 0.51 -36.59 19.08
C LYS A 1064 1.72 -37.39 19.60
N GLU A 1065 2.31 -38.22 18.74
CA GLU A 1065 3.60 -38.87 19.04
C GLU A 1065 4.69 -37.81 19.30
N ASN A 1066 5.58 -38.11 20.25
CA ASN A 1066 6.60 -37.22 20.82
C ASN A 1066 6.08 -36.02 21.64
N GLN A 1067 4.78 -35.93 21.93
CA GLN A 1067 4.23 -34.92 22.83
C GLN A 1067 4.48 -35.30 24.30
N GLN A 1068 4.85 -34.32 25.13
CA GLN A 1068 4.85 -34.46 26.59
C GLN A 1068 3.45 -34.29 27.16
N VAL A 1069 3.05 -35.19 28.06
CA VAL A 1069 1.75 -35.16 28.74
C VAL A 1069 1.92 -35.18 30.26
N LYS A 1070 0.99 -34.54 30.97
CA LYS A 1070 0.90 -34.55 32.44
C LYS A 1070 -0.04 -35.67 32.91
N ASN A 1071 0.11 -36.10 34.16
CA ASN A 1071 -0.83 -37.03 34.77
C ASN A 1071 -2.27 -36.46 34.72
N GLY A 1072 -3.23 -37.25 34.24
CA GLY A 1072 -4.64 -36.87 34.05
C GLY A 1072 -4.93 -36.09 32.77
N GLU A 1073 -3.93 -35.73 31.97
CA GLU A 1073 -4.14 -35.02 30.69
C GLU A 1073 -4.92 -35.90 29.70
N LEU A 1074 -5.95 -35.32 29.07
CA LEU A 1074 -6.85 -36.01 28.16
C LEU A 1074 -6.11 -36.45 26.90
N LEU A 1075 -6.05 -37.76 26.68
CA LEU A 1075 -5.43 -38.38 25.52
C LEU A 1075 -6.44 -38.54 24.37
N MET A 1076 -7.64 -39.03 24.65
CA MET A 1076 -8.69 -39.25 23.64
C MET A 1076 -10.09 -39.38 24.25
N LYS A 1077 -11.13 -39.24 23.42
CA LYS A 1077 -12.54 -39.45 23.78
C LYS A 1077 -13.17 -40.62 23.00
N LEU A 1078 -14.00 -41.41 23.69
CA LEU A 1078 -14.76 -42.52 23.14
C LEU A 1078 -16.26 -42.21 23.05
N GLU A 1079 -16.95 -42.77 22.04
CA GLU A 1079 -18.42 -42.78 21.90
C GLU A 1079 -19.05 -44.02 22.55
#